data_AF-A0A938SLK2-F1
#
_entry.id   AF-A0A938SLK2-F1
#
_cell.length_a   1.000
_cell.length_b   1.000
_cell.length_c   1.000
_cell.angle_alpha   90.00
_cell.angle_beta   90.00
_cell.angle_gamma   90.00
#
_symmetry.space_group_name_H-M   'P 1'
#
loop_
_entity.id
_entity.type
_entity.pdbx_description
1 polymer ?
#
loop_
_entity_poly.entity_id
_entity_poly.type
_entity_poly.pdbx_seq_one_letter_code
_entity_poly.pdbx_strand_id
1 'polypeptide(L)'
;MKTVKSATSRAATAVVVLCGHLATVVLWSVIVGGNVAAAAEDPSIRSGEGQRYAVLIGVEQYRQVPPLVFVINDVEQIGGTLADRGGYQVWRFVETAADTVWHPTRENLLKHLPELLQRPREQDQIIVYFSGHGFVDSEGRLYLAPIDCDPRRLAETGVPVEWLRDLLSACRAQSKLLVIDSCHAGTAKGDERPSDTKALASVSAKDLAAPFERTGGVYTLASSGSQEKSLIWDTKRQSLFSYWLNQGMRGHADRNGDGQVSADELFHYVESQVPLVAESVFQRPQRPDRLVAPGASRAAAVIAPAPFTLEELLDDIAEQLATLMQLRGLSVIGVPEFAVDAKKPELQLGADFGLLGRLCAKELEGRLAARSGGRFNVVAHEALQERLRTRGILVSHLRTRAARNLTVGETPVSALALGILRSRAGRRVMIQCELAGMEDATMFGSAGGVAMLNVSEWAMLGGSAEIKPEDRQTRPNQPVEETLISELDRRTQGGHPMQDPQFPYRVSLVVDGQVRPGTFIGNDVYVPLSRGEVYSIRIELGPRVTTPVLMRLLVDGLNTLAERATATRGLFVEAKPSGAENPASDSPLPFQPAQRVSLERARTWRLDPATTRRFGVRGFFSDAAKGVYNEFLVADVAELPETRQAFAEQLGLITAAFYQPEKDVARKPPSPDGSRSPIATVPGQERTEKLETFRGEHAGALLGVVHLRYVSPEALDTLKRQSVPSKAPQAR
;
A
#
# COMPACT_ATOMS: atom_id res chain seq x y z
N MET A 1 -72.45 33.56 34.18
CA MET A 1 -73.77 33.66 33.51
C MET A 1 -73.55 34.12 32.07
N LYS A 2 -74.19 33.43 31.12
CA LYS A 2 -74.36 33.70 29.67
C LYS A 2 -73.13 33.41 28.77
N THR A 3 -73.07 32.28 28.02
CA THR A 3 -73.73 31.88 26.75
C THR A 3 -73.33 32.76 25.55
N VAL A 4 -73.03 32.33 24.31
CA VAL A 4 -73.11 31.05 23.55
C VAL A 4 -72.52 31.32 22.11
N LYS A 5 -72.15 30.24 21.38
CA LYS A 5 -72.04 30.04 19.88
C LYS A 5 -70.71 30.31 19.12
N SER A 6 -70.08 29.19 18.71
CA SER A 6 -69.60 28.75 17.36
C SER A 6 -69.34 29.81 16.27
N ALA A 7 -68.37 29.75 15.34
CA ALA A 7 -67.48 28.70 14.82
C ALA A 7 -66.38 29.38 13.97
N THR A 8 -65.18 28.82 13.90
CA THR A 8 -64.46 28.56 12.63
C THR A 8 -63.21 27.73 12.90
N SER A 9 -63.05 26.68 12.08
CA SER A 9 -62.08 25.60 12.24
C SER A 9 -60.66 26.04 11.95
N ARG A 10 -59.72 25.61 12.80
CA ARG A 10 -58.70 24.62 12.40
C ARG A 10 -58.08 24.05 13.67
N ALA A 11 -58.34 22.77 13.89
CA ALA A 11 -57.97 22.03 15.08
C ALA A 11 -56.44 21.88 15.16
N ALA A 12 -55.89 22.30 16.29
CA ALA A 12 -54.69 21.72 16.88
C ALA A 12 -54.95 20.23 17.20
N THR A 13 -53.95 19.39 17.42
CA THR A 13 -53.39 19.05 18.75
C THR A 13 -52.31 18.00 18.47
N ALA A 14 -51.08 18.06 18.99
CA ALA A 14 -50.82 17.84 20.40
C ALA A 14 -49.54 18.49 20.93
N VAL A 15 -49.68 18.97 22.16
CA VAL A 15 -48.70 19.64 23.04
C VAL A 15 -48.32 18.67 24.16
N VAL A 16 -47.02 18.50 24.42
CA VAL A 16 -46.39 18.21 25.74
C VAL A 16 -44.94 18.78 25.62
N VAL A 17 -44.64 19.99 26.09
CA VAL A 17 -44.24 20.45 27.45
C VAL A 17 -42.86 19.90 27.88
N LEU A 18 -41.89 20.63 28.45
CA LEU A 18 -41.47 22.04 28.55
C LEU A 18 -40.25 22.03 29.51
N CYS A 19 -39.31 22.98 29.31
CA CYS A 19 -38.52 23.73 30.32
C CYS A 19 -36.98 23.66 30.15
N GLY A 20 -36.36 24.83 29.91
CA GLY A 20 -34.92 25.01 30.17
C GLY A 20 -34.16 26.14 29.46
N HIS A 21 -34.59 27.40 29.63
CA HIS A 21 -33.75 28.63 29.63
C HIS A 21 -33.17 29.18 28.29
N LEU A 22 -33.74 30.31 27.88
CA LEU A 22 -33.25 31.22 26.83
C LEU A 22 -33.14 32.61 27.47
N ALA A 23 -31.90 33.09 27.63
CA ALA A 23 -31.60 34.46 28.05
C ALA A 23 -30.39 34.99 27.25
N THR A 24 -30.55 36.24 26.80
CA THR A 24 -29.53 37.21 26.35
C THR A 24 -28.87 37.06 24.98
N VAL A 25 -29.57 37.58 23.96
CA VAL A 25 -29.00 38.15 22.72
C VAL A 25 -29.68 39.51 22.49
N VAL A 26 -29.06 40.62 22.93
CA VAL A 26 -29.17 41.98 22.34
C VAL A 26 -28.07 42.86 22.98
N LEU A 27 -26.98 43.15 22.25
CA LEU A 27 -26.37 44.48 22.24
C LEU A 27 -25.43 44.60 21.02
N TRP A 28 -25.92 45.21 19.94
CA TRP A 28 -25.12 45.70 18.82
C TRP A 28 -25.66 47.08 18.44
N SER A 29 -24.84 48.12 18.60
CA SER A 29 -25.04 49.44 17.99
C SER A 29 -23.71 50.22 17.95
N VAL A 30 -23.13 50.28 16.75
CA VAL A 30 -22.56 51.46 16.06
C VAL A 30 -21.43 52.28 16.72
N ILE A 31 -20.20 52.02 16.22
CA ILE A 31 -19.18 52.94 15.61
C ILE A 31 -18.87 54.29 16.31
N VAL A 32 -17.60 54.47 16.72
CA VAL A 32 -16.56 55.44 16.24
C VAL A 32 -15.30 55.10 17.06
N GLY A 33 -14.07 54.88 16.60
CA GLY A 33 -13.39 54.97 15.32
C GLY A 33 -11.90 54.74 15.61
N GLY A 34 -11.18 54.18 14.63
CA GLY A 34 -9.71 54.13 14.63
C GLY A 34 -9.10 52.87 15.26
N ASN A 35 -8.89 51.83 14.45
CA ASN A 35 -7.78 50.90 14.65
C ASN A 35 -7.28 50.43 13.29
N VAL A 36 -5.99 50.62 13.07
CA VAL A 36 -5.21 50.07 11.97
C VAL A 36 -5.38 48.54 12.05
N ALA A 37 -6.06 47.96 11.07
CA ALA A 37 -6.18 46.52 10.97
C ALA A 37 -4.81 45.95 10.59
N ALA A 38 -4.08 45.44 11.59
CA ALA A 38 -3.05 44.46 11.35
C ALA A 38 -3.71 43.30 10.59
N ALA A 39 -3.22 43.05 9.38
CA ALA A 39 -3.62 41.91 8.57
C ALA A 39 -3.49 40.64 9.42
N ALA A 40 -4.59 39.93 9.60
CA ALA A 40 -4.57 38.63 10.24
C ALA A 40 -3.68 37.71 9.41
N GLU A 41 -2.56 37.29 9.99
CA GLU A 41 -1.67 36.29 9.39
C GLU A 41 -2.42 34.97 9.17
N ASP A 42 -2.26 34.44 7.97
CA ASP A 42 -2.75 33.14 7.51
C ASP A 42 -2.24 32.00 8.43
N PRO A 43 -3.11 31.08 8.91
CA PRO A 43 -2.72 29.95 9.78
C PRO A 43 -1.62 29.04 9.22
N SER A 44 -1.29 29.15 7.93
CA SER A 44 -0.25 28.38 7.23
C SER A 44 1.20 28.66 7.67
N ILE A 45 1.45 29.70 8.47
CA ILE A 45 2.80 30.07 8.94
C ILE A 45 3.37 29.10 10.02
N ARG A 46 2.62 28.10 10.49
CA ARG A 46 3.01 27.27 11.66
C ARG A 46 3.75 25.95 11.37
N SER A 47 4.00 25.57 10.12
CA SER A 47 4.88 24.43 9.80
C SER A 47 6.02 24.91 8.91
N GLY A 48 7.27 24.75 9.33
CA GLY A 48 8.46 25.16 8.55
C GLY A 48 8.69 24.40 7.24
N GLU A 49 7.65 23.84 6.63
CA GLU A 49 7.65 23.21 5.31
C GLU A 49 7.03 24.17 4.29
N GLY A 50 7.71 24.41 3.17
CA GLY A 50 7.19 25.27 2.10
C GLY A 50 5.96 24.71 1.41
N GLN A 51 5.18 25.60 0.78
CA GLN A 51 4.00 25.26 -0.01
C GLN A 51 4.39 24.60 -1.34
N ARG A 52 3.47 23.82 -1.91
CA ARG A 52 3.67 23.09 -3.16
C ARG A 52 2.63 23.51 -4.20
N TYR A 53 3.09 23.93 -5.37
CA TYR A 53 2.27 24.49 -6.43
C TYR A 53 2.45 23.72 -7.73
N ALA A 54 1.36 23.48 -8.46
CA ALA A 54 1.42 22.84 -9.77
C ALA A 54 0.54 23.58 -10.77
N VAL A 55 1.08 23.85 -11.95
CA VAL A 55 0.33 24.36 -13.10
C VAL A 55 0.40 23.32 -14.21
N LEU A 56 -0.74 22.72 -14.54
CA LEU A 56 -0.85 21.68 -15.54
C LEU A 56 -1.59 22.23 -16.75
N ILE A 57 -1.00 22.14 -17.93
CA ILE A 57 -1.53 22.68 -19.18
C ILE A 57 -1.70 21.50 -20.13
N GLY A 58 -2.94 21.17 -20.48
CA GLY A 58 -3.24 20.10 -21.43
C GLY A 58 -4.04 20.67 -22.59
N VAL A 59 -3.56 20.48 -23.81
CA VAL A 59 -4.24 20.93 -25.03
C VAL A 59 -4.51 19.74 -25.94
N GLU A 60 -5.76 19.34 -26.02
CA GLU A 60 -6.24 18.20 -26.80
C GLU A 60 -6.97 18.63 -28.07
N GLN A 61 -7.79 19.69 -28.00
CA GLN A 61 -8.68 20.11 -29.08
C GLN A 61 -8.23 21.44 -29.65
N TYR A 62 -7.67 21.41 -30.86
CA TYR A 62 -7.13 22.58 -31.53
C TYR A 62 -8.06 23.09 -32.63
N ARG A 63 -8.01 24.41 -32.90
CA ARG A 63 -8.79 25.04 -33.97
C ARG A 63 -8.19 24.85 -35.36
N GLN A 64 -6.86 24.82 -35.46
CA GLN A 64 -6.13 24.88 -36.75
C GLN A 64 -5.11 23.74 -36.94
N VAL A 65 -4.94 22.87 -35.94
CA VAL A 65 -4.08 21.68 -36.03
C VAL A 65 -4.87 20.44 -35.64
N PRO A 66 -4.42 19.22 -36.00
CA PRO A 66 -5.13 18.00 -35.63
C PRO A 66 -5.29 17.87 -34.11
N PRO A 67 -6.40 17.28 -33.62
CA PRO A 67 -6.56 17.00 -32.20
C PRO A 67 -5.63 15.87 -31.74
N LEU A 68 -5.32 15.90 -30.44
CA LEU A 68 -4.66 14.80 -29.75
C LEU A 68 -5.71 13.95 -29.00
N VAL A 69 -5.25 12.88 -28.34
CA VAL A 69 -6.09 12.04 -27.51
C VAL A 69 -5.42 11.83 -26.15
N PHE A 70 -6.24 11.70 -25.11
CA PHE A 70 -5.83 11.40 -23.74
C PHE A 70 -5.00 12.48 -23.02
N VAL A 71 -4.78 13.65 -23.64
CA VAL A 71 -4.04 14.76 -23.02
C VAL A 71 -4.77 15.26 -21.78
N ILE A 72 -6.10 15.33 -21.84
CA ILE A 72 -6.92 15.71 -20.68
C ILE A 72 -6.77 14.65 -19.58
N ASN A 73 -6.76 13.36 -19.93
CA ASN A 73 -6.57 12.30 -18.95
C ASN A 73 -5.17 12.36 -18.33
N ASP A 74 -4.12 12.71 -19.08
CA ASP A 74 -2.78 12.89 -18.53
C ASP A 74 -2.74 14.00 -17.46
N VAL A 75 -3.37 15.15 -17.75
CA VAL A 75 -3.50 16.25 -16.78
C VAL A 75 -4.30 15.83 -15.55
N GLU A 76 -5.39 15.09 -15.72
CA GLU A 76 -6.20 14.62 -14.59
C GLU A 76 -5.45 13.62 -13.70
N GLN A 77 -4.76 12.64 -14.30
CA GLN A 77 -4.01 11.62 -13.56
C GLN A 77 -2.83 12.23 -12.78
N ILE A 78 -2.04 13.09 -13.43
CA ILE A 78 -0.91 13.77 -12.77
C ILE A 78 -1.44 14.75 -11.71
N GLY A 79 -2.47 15.52 -12.02
CA GLY A 79 -3.08 16.47 -11.09
C GLY A 79 -3.69 15.81 -9.87
N GLY A 80 -4.33 14.64 -10.03
CA GLY A 80 -4.83 13.83 -8.92
C GLY A 80 -3.68 13.35 -8.02
N THR A 81 -2.63 12.75 -8.59
CA THR A 81 -1.46 12.32 -7.80
C THR A 81 -0.80 13.48 -7.05
N LEU A 82 -0.58 14.63 -7.71
CA LEU A 82 0.03 15.80 -7.09
C LEU A 82 -0.85 16.38 -5.96
N ALA A 83 -2.15 16.51 -6.18
CA ALA A 83 -3.08 17.04 -5.17
C ALA A 83 -3.26 16.05 -4.00
N ASP A 84 -3.72 14.83 -4.30
CA ASP A 84 -4.21 13.88 -3.31
C ASP A 84 -3.06 13.22 -2.53
N ARG A 85 -1.90 13.05 -3.17
CA ARG A 85 -0.74 12.38 -2.57
C ARG A 85 0.42 13.34 -2.31
N GLY A 86 0.57 14.38 -3.11
CA GLY A 86 1.69 15.32 -3.00
C GLY A 86 1.40 16.58 -2.18
N GLY A 87 0.13 16.85 -1.84
CA GLY A 87 -0.27 18.07 -1.13
C GLY A 87 -0.11 19.34 -1.98
N TYR A 88 -0.15 19.21 -3.31
CA TYR A 88 -0.02 20.34 -4.23
C TYR A 88 -1.32 21.13 -4.38
N GLN A 89 -1.21 22.45 -4.45
CA GLN A 89 -2.25 23.31 -5.02
C GLN A 89 -2.13 23.26 -6.55
N VAL A 90 -3.12 22.64 -7.20
CA VAL A 90 -3.07 22.35 -8.64
C VAL A 90 -4.02 23.27 -9.42
N TRP A 91 -3.46 24.03 -10.37
CA TRP A 91 -4.20 24.72 -11.41
C TRP A 91 -4.13 23.94 -12.72
N ARG A 92 -5.27 23.77 -13.39
CA ARG A 92 -5.37 23.03 -14.64
C ARG A 92 -5.88 23.96 -15.74
N PHE A 93 -5.11 24.09 -16.81
CA PHE A 93 -5.55 24.71 -18.06
C PHE A 93 -5.91 23.61 -19.05
N VAL A 94 -7.21 23.33 -19.21
CA VAL A 94 -7.76 22.32 -20.12
C VAL A 94 -9.04 22.82 -20.78
N GLU A 95 -9.34 22.36 -21.99
CA GLU A 95 -10.52 22.81 -22.76
C GLU A 95 -11.85 22.38 -22.12
N THR A 96 -11.82 21.35 -21.27
CA THR A 96 -12.98 20.84 -20.52
C THR A 96 -13.21 21.57 -19.20
N ALA A 97 -12.38 22.55 -18.84
CA ALA A 97 -12.58 23.31 -17.62
C ALA A 97 -13.92 24.07 -17.67
N ALA A 98 -14.63 24.07 -16.54
CA ALA A 98 -15.96 24.68 -16.44
C ALA A 98 -15.94 26.21 -16.62
N ASP A 99 -14.90 26.86 -16.12
CA ASP A 99 -14.65 28.29 -16.31
C ASP A 99 -13.66 28.48 -17.47
N THR A 100 -14.05 29.27 -18.46
CA THR A 100 -13.28 29.52 -19.68
C THR A 100 -11.99 30.28 -19.41
N VAL A 101 -11.83 30.89 -18.23
CA VAL A 101 -10.55 31.48 -17.79
C VAL A 101 -9.42 30.44 -17.72
N TRP A 102 -9.78 29.16 -17.50
CA TRP A 102 -8.87 28.03 -17.45
C TRP A 102 -8.78 27.29 -18.78
N HIS A 103 -9.33 27.80 -19.87
CA HIS A 103 -9.07 27.23 -21.19
C HIS A 103 -7.66 27.60 -21.65
N PRO A 104 -6.88 26.67 -22.22
CA PRO A 104 -5.51 26.92 -22.67
C PRO A 104 -5.46 27.69 -24.00
N THR A 105 -6.06 28.88 -24.04
CA THR A 105 -5.88 29.86 -25.12
C THR A 105 -4.59 30.63 -24.90
N ARG A 106 -3.99 31.19 -25.96
CA ARG A 106 -2.79 32.02 -25.81
C ARG A 106 -3.01 33.17 -24.84
N GLU A 107 -4.14 33.85 -24.95
CA GLU A 107 -4.50 34.99 -24.09
C GLU A 107 -4.53 34.60 -22.61
N ASN A 108 -5.24 33.51 -22.27
CA ASN A 108 -5.35 33.05 -20.88
C ASN A 108 -3.99 32.63 -20.32
N LEU A 109 -3.18 31.90 -21.10
CA LEU A 109 -1.85 31.46 -20.66
C LEU A 109 -0.92 32.65 -20.41
N LEU A 110 -0.87 33.62 -21.33
CA LEU A 110 -0.03 34.82 -21.18
C LEU A 110 -0.47 35.72 -20.02
N LYS A 111 -1.76 35.74 -19.71
CA LYS A 111 -2.31 36.51 -18.60
C LYS A 111 -2.06 35.85 -17.25
N HIS A 112 -2.37 34.56 -17.12
CA HIS A 112 -2.46 33.91 -15.81
C HIS A 112 -1.18 33.19 -15.37
N LEU A 113 -0.34 32.69 -16.30
CA LEU A 113 0.91 32.05 -15.90
C LEU A 113 1.85 33.00 -15.12
N PRO A 114 2.05 34.27 -15.52
CA PRO A 114 2.84 35.20 -14.71
C PRO A 114 2.30 35.38 -13.29
N GLU A 115 0.97 35.49 -13.13
CA GLU A 115 0.32 35.66 -11.82
C GLU A 115 0.53 34.43 -10.93
N LEU A 116 0.38 33.23 -11.49
CA LEU A 116 0.54 31.97 -10.75
C LEU A 116 2.00 31.72 -10.37
N LEU A 117 2.94 31.98 -11.28
CA LEU A 117 4.37 31.76 -11.06
C LEU A 117 5.00 32.79 -10.11
N GLN A 118 4.31 33.87 -9.77
CA GLN A 118 4.72 34.82 -8.72
C GLN A 118 4.25 34.46 -7.31
N ARG A 119 3.33 33.50 -7.16
CA ARG A 119 2.80 33.09 -5.84
C ARG A 119 3.83 32.38 -4.94
N PRO A 120 4.67 31.46 -5.45
CA PRO A 120 5.61 30.73 -4.60
C PRO A 120 6.65 31.64 -3.94
N ARG A 121 7.04 31.30 -2.72
CA ARG A 121 8.10 31.91 -1.90
C ARG A 121 9.36 31.05 -1.91
N GLU A 122 10.41 31.52 -1.23
CA GLU A 122 11.77 30.94 -1.28
C GLU A 122 11.89 29.50 -0.79
N GLN A 123 10.99 29.04 0.07
CA GLN A 123 10.94 27.67 0.57
C GLN A 123 10.00 26.75 -0.24
N ASP A 124 9.22 27.31 -1.17
CA ASP A 124 8.15 26.61 -1.85
C ASP A 124 8.67 25.83 -3.07
N GLN A 125 7.83 24.94 -3.59
CA GLN A 125 8.11 24.14 -4.77
C GLN A 125 7.07 24.42 -5.86
N ILE A 126 7.51 24.41 -7.12
CA ILE A 126 6.59 24.54 -8.25
C ILE A 126 6.87 23.54 -9.37
N ILE A 127 5.80 22.93 -9.88
CA ILE A 127 5.80 22.10 -11.08
C ILE A 127 4.99 22.81 -12.16
N VAL A 128 5.53 22.92 -13.37
CA VAL A 128 4.78 23.26 -14.57
C VAL A 128 4.84 22.08 -15.52
N TYR A 129 3.68 21.55 -15.89
CA TYR A 129 3.56 20.43 -16.81
C TYR A 129 2.76 20.88 -18.03
N PHE A 130 3.29 20.62 -19.22
CA PHE A 130 2.60 20.85 -20.49
C PHE A 130 2.45 19.54 -21.25
N SER A 131 1.26 19.27 -21.78
CA SER A 131 1.00 18.19 -22.73
C SER A 131 0.20 18.72 -23.92
N GLY A 132 0.71 18.49 -25.12
CA GLY A 132 0.14 19.06 -26.35
C GLY A 132 1.09 19.08 -27.54
N HIS A 133 0.78 19.90 -28.54
CA HIS A 133 1.64 20.14 -29.69
C HIS A 133 2.74 21.17 -29.36
N GLY A 134 3.93 20.93 -29.92
CA GLY A 134 5.03 21.87 -29.94
C GLY A 134 5.48 22.13 -31.37
N PHE A 135 5.86 23.36 -31.67
CA PHE A 135 6.29 23.79 -33.01
C PHE A 135 7.56 24.63 -32.94
N VAL A 136 8.41 24.48 -33.94
CA VAL A 136 9.63 25.27 -34.09
C VAL A 136 9.46 26.25 -35.25
N ASP A 137 9.80 27.52 -35.05
CA ASP A 137 9.77 28.51 -36.12
C ASP A 137 11.01 28.43 -37.04
N SER A 138 11.05 29.27 -38.08
CA SER A 138 12.18 29.30 -39.02
C SER A 138 13.52 29.71 -38.40
N GLU A 139 13.50 30.33 -37.21
CA GLU A 139 14.67 30.75 -36.45
C GLU A 139 15.11 29.69 -35.43
N GLY A 140 14.42 28.55 -35.36
CA GLY A 140 14.72 27.48 -34.43
C GLY A 140 14.11 27.67 -33.04
N ARG A 141 13.24 28.66 -32.83
CA ARG A 141 12.60 28.90 -31.53
C ARG A 141 11.42 27.97 -31.33
N LEU A 142 11.31 27.42 -30.13
CA LEU A 142 10.26 26.49 -29.76
C LEU A 142 9.05 27.18 -29.11
N TYR A 143 7.86 26.79 -29.57
CA TYR A 143 6.58 27.26 -29.07
C TYR A 143 5.70 26.08 -28.63
N LEU A 144 5.03 26.25 -27.50
CA LEU A 144 3.91 25.42 -27.05
C LEU A 144 2.65 25.89 -27.76
N ALA A 145 1.84 24.97 -28.27
CA ALA A 145 0.62 25.28 -28.99
C ALA A 145 -0.58 25.39 -28.03
N PRO A 146 -1.18 26.58 -27.85
CA PRO A 146 -2.51 26.71 -27.27
C PRO A 146 -3.61 26.27 -28.25
N ILE A 147 -4.87 26.23 -27.79
CA ILE A 147 -6.07 25.87 -28.58
C ILE A 147 -6.14 26.62 -29.92
N ASP A 148 -5.76 27.89 -29.90
CA ASP A 148 -5.88 28.86 -30.99
C ASP A 148 -4.59 29.05 -31.80
N CYS A 149 -3.59 28.18 -31.60
CA CYS A 149 -2.32 28.21 -32.33
C CYS A 149 -2.51 28.05 -33.85
N ASP A 150 -1.84 28.90 -34.63
CA ASP A 150 -1.69 28.79 -36.10
C ASP A 150 -0.21 28.50 -36.41
N PRO A 151 0.14 27.30 -36.91
CA PRO A 151 1.53 26.95 -37.21
C PRO A 151 2.20 27.85 -38.25
N ARG A 152 1.44 28.63 -39.01
CA ARG A 152 1.98 29.61 -39.98
C ARG A 152 2.32 30.95 -39.33
N ARG A 153 1.84 31.20 -38.11
CA ARG A 153 2.00 32.45 -37.35
C ARG A 153 2.41 32.15 -35.90
N LEU A 154 3.42 31.31 -35.72
CA LEU A 154 3.86 30.83 -34.40
C LEU A 154 4.23 31.96 -33.43
N ALA A 155 4.94 32.99 -33.90
CA ALA A 155 5.30 34.13 -33.05
C ALA A 155 4.07 34.88 -32.49
N GLU A 156 2.98 34.95 -33.26
CA GLU A 156 1.74 35.64 -32.88
C GLU A 156 0.80 34.75 -32.04
N THR A 157 0.78 33.44 -32.30
CA THR A 157 -0.28 32.53 -31.83
C THR A 157 0.22 31.37 -30.96
N GLY A 158 1.53 31.14 -30.88
CA GLY A 158 2.16 30.20 -29.96
C GLY A 158 2.62 30.85 -28.65
N VAL A 159 2.97 30.01 -27.67
CA VAL A 159 3.60 30.42 -26.40
C VAL A 159 5.07 30.02 -26.42
N PRO A 160 6.04 30.96 -26.45
CA PRO A 160 7.46 30.62 -26.48
C PRO A 160 7.88 29.84 -25.22
N VAL A 161 8.61 28.73 -25.39
CA VAL A 161 9.14 27.98 -24.23
C VAL A 161 10.17 28.79 -23.45
N GLU A 162 10.95 29.62 -24.15
CA GLU A 162 11.86 30.59 -23.55
C GLU A 162 11.16 31.50 -22.54
N TRP A 163 10.03 32.11 -22.94
CA TRP A 163 9.24 32.97 -22.08
C TRP A 163 8.78 32.26 -20.81
N LEU A 164 8.30 31.01 -20.93
CA LEU A 164 7.87 30.22 -19.77
C LEU A 164 9.05 29.89 -18.83
N ARG A 165 10.22 29.58 -19.39
CA ARG A 165 11.43 29.30 -18.61
C ARG A 165 11.94 30.54 -17.89
N ASP A 166 11.87 31.72 -18.51
CA ASP A 166 12.24 32.99 -17.88
C ASP A 166 11.32 33.32 -16.71
N LEU A 167 10.00 33.11 -16.88
CA LEU A 167 9.05 33.24 -15.78
C LEU A 167 9.38 32.29 -14.63
N LEU A 168 9.71 31.03 -14.92
CA LEU A 168 10.13 30.06 -13.91
C LEU A 168 11.46 30.43 -13.26
N SER A 169 12.42 30.95 -14.01
CA SER A 169 13.69 31.39 -13.45
C SER A 169 13.50 32.57 -12.50
N ALA A 170 12.60 33.50 -12.83
CA ALA A 170 12.20 34.62 -11.97
C ALA A 170 11.33 34.21 -10.77
N CYS A 171 10.66 33.05 -10.81
CA CYS A 171 9.89 32.51 -9.68
C CYS A 171 10.80 32.35 -8.44
N ARG A 172 10.28 32.65 -7.25
CA ARG A 172 11.08 32.56 -6.01
C ARG A 172 11.18 31.15 -5.44
N ALA A 173 10.40 30.19 -5.93
CA ALA A 173 10.39 28.80 -5.45
C ALA A 173 11.81 28.22 -5.35
N GLN A 174 12.08 27.46 -4.28
CA GLN A 174 13.35 26.77 -4.07
C GLN A 174 13.59 25.70 -5.15
N SER A 175 12.52 24.97 -5.50
CA SER A 175 12.54 23.87 -6.45
C SER A 175 11.55 24.14 -7.57
N LYS A 176 12.03 24.01 -8.81
CA LYS A 176 11.30 24.36 -10.02
C LYS A 176 11.45 23.23 -11.03
N LEU A 177 10.37 22.52 -11.31
CA LEU A 177 10.33 21.45 -12.30
C LEU A 177 9.45 21.87 -13.48
N LEU A 178 10.02 21.90 -14.68
CA LEU A 178 9.29 22.03 -15.93
C LEU A 178 9.23 20.67 -16.62
N VAL A 179 8.04 20.23 -17.00
CA VAL A 179 7.83 18.99 -17.74
C VAL A 179 7.13 19.32 -19.05
N ILE A 180 7.72 18.90 -20.17
CA ILE A 180 7.18 19.11 -21.51
C ILE A 180 6.92 17.73 -22.13
N ASP A 181 5.66 17.35 -22.21
CA ASP A 181 5.19 16.21 -22.98
C ASP A 181 4.58 16.65 -24.31
N SER A 182 5.44 17.07 -25.24
CA SER A 182 4.99 17.61 -26.51
C SER A 182 5.32 16.69 -27.68
N CYS A 183 4.29 16.34 -28.45
CA CYS A 183 4.43 15.50 -29.62
C CYS A 183 4.17 16.25 -30.93
N HIS A 184 4.94 15.88 -31.95
CA HIS A 184 4.90 16.38 -33.33
C HIS A 184 3.48 16.45 -33.94
N ALA A 185 3.12 17.58 -34.55
CA ALA A 185 2.01 17.64 -35.51
C ALA A 185 2.55 17.46 -36.95
N GLY A 186 2.25 16.32 -37.56
CA GLY A 186 2.56 15.98 -38.96
C GLY A 186 2.69 14.46 -39.18
N THR A 187 1.94 13.75 -40.02
CA THR A 187 0.90 14.03 -41.01
C THR A 187 -0.18 12.96 -40.79
N ALA A 188 -1.46 13.32 -40.91
CA ALA A 188 -2.48 12.30 -41.17
C ALA A 188 -2.13 11.64 -42.52
N LYS A 189 -2.23 10.31 -42.59
CA LYS A 189 -1.95 9.55 -43.82
C LYS A 189 -2.73 10.14 -45.01
N GLY A 190 -2.01 10.46 -46.08
CA GLY A 190 -2.56 10.67 -47.42
C GLY A 190 -2.77 12.12 -47.84
N ASP A 191 -1.69 12.87 -48.08
CA ASP A 191 -1.62 13.78 -49.22
C ASP A 191 -0.19 14.27 -49.43
N GLU A 192 0.41 13.90 -50.56
CA GLU A 192 1.65 14.45 -51.06
C GLU A 192 1.39 15.86 -51.62
N ARG A 193 1.41 16.88 -50.74
CA ARG A 193 1.58 18.27 -51.18
C ARG A 193 2.74 18.94 -50.45
N PRO A 194 3.70 19.55 -51.17
CA PRO A 194 4.77 20.31 -50.56
C PRO A 194 4.17 21.62 -50.03
N SER A 195 4.01 21.74 -48.71
CA SER A 195 3.81 23.03 -48.06
C SER A 195 5.17 23.54 -47.56
N ASP A 196 5.51 24.79 -47.87
CA ASP A 196 6.78 25.45 -47.51
C ASP A 196 7.02 25.64 -45.99
N THR A 197 6.11 25.18 -45.14
CA THR A 197 6.35 24.99 -43.70
C THR A 197 6.96 23.60 -43.46
N LYS A 198 8.28 23.55 -43.23
CA LYS A 198 8.95 22.34 -42.72
C LYS A 198 8.36 21.97 -41.34
N ALA A 199 7.52 20.94 -41.29
CA ALA A 199 7.10 20.31 -40.05
C ALA A 199 8.25 19.44 -39.50
N LEU A 200 9.14 20.03 -38.71
CA LEU A 200 10.27 19.40 -37.98
C LEU A 200 10.44 20.22 -36.69
N ALA A 201 10.64 19.73 -35.48
CA ALA A 201 11.10 18.45 -34.96
C ALA A 201 10.43 18.23 -33.57
N SER A 202 10.69 17.12 -32.89
CA SER A 202 10.29 16.95 -31.49
C SER A 202 11.19 17.77 -30.56
N VAL A 203 10.76 17.99 -29.32
CA VAL A 203 11.47 18.84 -28.35
C VAL A 203 12.46 18.00 -27.55
N SER A 204 13.76 18.10 -27.82
CA SER A 204 14.79 17.63 -26.88
C SER A 204 15.08 18.65 -25.80
N ALA A 205 15.47 18.19 -24.61
CA ALA A 205 15.99 19.06 -23.58
C ALA A 205 17.32 19.75 -23.97
N LYS A 206 18.07 19.23 -24.95
CA LYS A 206 19.27 19.86 -25.52
C LYS A 206 18.97 20.95 -26.54
N ASP A 207 17.85 20.86 -27.27
CA ASP A 207 17.39 21.98 -28.10
C ASP A 207 16.93 23.16 -27.23
N LEU A 208 16.50 22.87 -26.00
CA LEU A 208 16.27 23.86 -24.94
C LEU A 208 17.58 24.43 -24.33
N ALA A 209 18.75 23.91 -24.70
CA ALA A 209 20.03 24.32 -24.10
C ALA A 209 20.81 25.34 -24.96
N ALA A 210 20.67 25.32 -26.29
CA ALA A 210 21.52 26.09 -27.21
C ALA A 210 21.42 27.63 -27.09
N PRO A 211 20.27 28.23 -26.70
CA PRO A 211 20.22 29.66 -26.37
C PRO A 211 20.41 30.03 -24.87
N PHE A 212 20.64 29.10 -23.94
CA PHE A 212 20.23 29.29 -22.53
C PHE A 212 21.23 28.94 -21.43
N GLU A 213 22.40 29.57 -21.42
CA GLU A 213 23.26 29.64 -20.23
C GLU A 213 22.73 30.59 -19.12
N ARG A 214 21.56 31.23 -19.32
CA ARG A 214 21.06 32.36 -18.48
C ARG A 214 19.90 32.04 -17.54
N THR A 215 19.23 30.88 -17.64
CA THR A 215 18.08 30.53 -16.77
C THR A 215 18.54 29.72 -15.57
N GLY A 216 18.75 30.35 -14.41
CA GLY A 216 19.16 29.65 -13.19
C GLY A 216 18.00 28.89 -12.52
N GLY A 217 18.29 27.73 -11.92
CA GLY A 217 17.44 27.08 -10.91
C GLY A 217 16.31 26.16 -11.41
N VAL A 218 16.14 25.96 -12.72
CA VAL A 218 15.05 25.13 -13.28
C VAL A 218 15.55 23.75 -13.71
N TYR A 219 14.88 22.69 -13.23
CA TYR A 219 15.04 21.32 -13.73
C TYR A 219 13.99 21.07 -14.81
N THR A 220 14.36 20.54 -15.97
CA THR A 220 13.45 20.29 -17.09
C THR A 220 13.49 18.85 -17.54
N LEU A 221 12.30 18.27 -17.74
CA LEU A 221 12.07 16.96 -18.32
C LEU A 221 11.33 17.11 -19.65
N ALA A 222 11.78 16.43 -20.69
CA ALA A 222 11.12 16.35 -21.98
C ALA A 222 10.76 14.90 -22.31
N SER A 223 9.61 14.68 -22.95
CA SER A 223 9.11 13.33 -23.19
C SER A 223 9.85 12.54 -24.28
N SER A 224 10.61 13.21 -25.15
CA SER A 224 11.42 12.58 -26.19
C SER A 224 12.66 13.40 -26.57
N GLY A 225 13.60 12.78 -27.30
CA GLY A 225 14.69 13.50 -27.96
C GLY A 225 14.23 14.25 -29.22
N SER A 226 15.12 15.03 -29.85
CA SER A 226 14.81 16.00 -30.90
C SER A 226 14.40 15.40 -32.24
N GLN A 227 14.65 14.10 -32.41
CA GLN A 227 14.35 13.34 -33.62
C GLN A 227 13.32 12.23 -33.38
N GLU A 228 12.69 12.20 -32.20
CA GLU A 228 11.83 11.12 -31.71
C GLU A 228 10.42 11.63 -31.35
N LYS A 229 9.37 10.90 -31.72
CA LYS A 229 7.99 11.31 -31.38
C LYS A 229 7.57 10.74 -30.03
N SER A 230 6.87 11.53 -29.21
CA SER A 230 6.15 11.01 -28.05
C SER A 230 5.05 10.04 -28.49
N LEU A 231 4.82 8.97 -27.74
CA LEU A 231 3.89 7.91 -28.11
C LEU A 231 2.64 7.95 -27.24
N ILE A 232 1.51 7.52 -27.79
CA ILE A 232 0.24 7.34 -27.08
C ILE A 232 0.08 5.87 -26.73
N TRP A 233 -0.25 5.57 -25.48
CA TRP A 233 -0.48 4.21 -25.00
C TRP A 233 -1.97 3.94 -24.77
N ASP A 234 -2.66 3.51 -25.83
CA ASP A 234 -4.11 3.33 -25.84
C ASP A 234 -4.64 2.44 -24.70
N THR A 235 -3.94 1.34 -24.39
CA THR A 235 -4.36 0.43 -23.31
C THR A 235 -4.28 1.06 -21.92
N LYS A 236 -3.45 2.10 -21.76
CA LYS A 236 -3.35 2.91 -20.54
C LYS A 236 -4.13 4.22 -20.65
N ARG A 237 -4.66 4.55 -21.82
CA ARG A 237 -5.41 5.78 -22.12
C ARG A 237 -4.65 7.04 -21.69
N GLN A 238 -3.35 7.05 -21.95
CA GLN A 238 -2.42 8.11 -21.58
C GLN A 238 -1.31 8.21 -22.62
N SER A 239 -0.58 9.31 -22.68
CA SER A 239 0.72 9.29 -23.34
C SER A 239 1.68 8.35 -22.60
N LEU A 240 2.61 7.73 -23.34
CA LEU A 240 3.56 6.78 -22.79
C LEU A 240 4.43 7.43 -21.70
N PHE A 241 4.89 8.65 -21.95
CA PHE A 241 5.71 9.39 -21.00
C PHE A 241 4.90 9.80 -19.76
N SER A 242 3.72 10.40 -19.93
CA SER A 242 2.93 10.85 -18.79
C SER A 242 2.41 9.71 -17.92
N TYR A 243 2.12 8.55 -18.51
CA TYR A 243 1.83 7.34 -17.72
C TYR A 243 3.00 7.03 -16.77
N TRP A 244 4.22 6.86 -17.30
CA TRP A 244 5.38 6.49 -16.48
C TRP A 244 5.82 7.61 -15.53
N LEU A 245 5.67 8.88 -15.92
CA LEU A 245 5.90 10.02 -15.06
C LEU A 245 4.96 9.97 -13.84
N ASN A 246 3.66 9.75 -14.07
CA ASN A 246 2.67 9.63 -13.00
C ASN A 246 2.96 8.44 -12.09
N GLN A 247 3.33 7.27 -12.65
CA GLN A 247 3.75 6.10 -11.87
C GLN A 247 4.98 6.38 -10.99
N GLY A 248 5.95 7.13 -11.53
CA GLY A 248 7.11 7.58 -10.76
C GLY A 248 6.70 8.49 -9.59
N MET A 249 5.83 9.48 -9.84
CA MET A 249 5.31 10.40 -8.82
C MET A 249 4.44 9.71 -7.75
N ARG A 250 3.84 8.56 -8.05
CA ARG A 250 3.10 7.76 -7.05
C ARG A 250 3.99 7.10 -6.00
N GLY A 251 5.29 6.99 -6.29
CA GLY A 251 6.32 6.47 -5.38
C GLY A 251 7.24 5.43 -6.00
N HIS A 252 6.94 4.91 -7.20
CA HIS A 252 7.75 3.84 -7.81
C HIS A 252 9.16 4.28 -8.24
N ALA A 253 9.37 5.59 -8.38
CA ALA A 253 10.68 6.16 -8.69
C ALA A 253 11.60 6.29 -7.46
N ASP A 254 11.12 6.10 -6.23
CA ASP A 254 11.92 6.17 -5.00
C ASP A 254 12.92 5.01 -4.95
N ARG A 255 14.11 5.25 -5.50
CA ARG A 255 15.14 4.23 -5.68
C ARG A 255 15.98 4.09 -4.42
N ASN A 256 16.21 5.20 -3.71
CA ASN A 256 17.04 5.23 -2.52
C ASN A 256 16.27 4.75 -1.27
N GLY A 257 14.93 4.71 -1.33
CA GLY A 257 14.05 4.28 -0.27
C GLY A 257 13.97 5.28 0.88
N ASP A 258 13.94 6.57 0.59
CA ASP A 258 13.79 7.64 1.60
C ASP A 258 12.35 8.16 1.77
N GLY A 259 11.41 7.67 0.96
CA GLY A 259 9.99 8.00 1.00
C GLY A 259 9.64 9.24 0.18
N GLN A 260 10.61 9.79 -0.55
CA GLN A 260 10.47 10.92 -1.44
C GLN A 260 10.93 10.53 -2.84
N VAL A 261 10.45 11.26 -3.83
CA VAL A 261 10.87 11.11 -5.22
C VAL A 261 11.53 12.41 -5.63
N SER A 262 12.84 12.36 -5.84
CA SER A 262 13.61 13.50 -6.36
C SER A 262 13.46 13.66 -7.87
N ALA A 263 13.85 14.81 -8.41
CA ALA A 263 13.81 15.06 -9.86
C ALA A 263 14.74 14.11 -10.65
N ASP A 264 15.87 13.73 -10.07
CA ASP A 264 16.83 12.80 -10.65
C ASP A 264 16.31 11.36 -10.64
N GLU A 265 15.68 10.93 -9.55
CA GLU A 265 15.01 9.64 -9.46
C GLU A 265 13.85 9.52 -10.44
N LEU A 266 13.02 10.57 -10.53
CA LEU A 266 11.92 10.63 -11.48
C LEU A 266 12.44 10.53 -12.92
N PHE A 267 13.53 11.23 -13.25
CA PHE A 267 14.17 11.12 -14.57
C PHE A 267 14.67 9.71 -14.84
N HIS A 268 15.46 9.12 -13.93
CA HIS A 268 16.00 7.78 -14.13
C HIS A 268 14.90 6.72 -14.25
N TYR A 269 13.78 6.91 -13.55
CA TYR A 269 12.61 6.05 -13.69
C TYR A 269 12.04 6.13 -15.11
N VAL A 270 11.70 7.32 -15.60
CA VAL A 270 11.14 7.47 -16.97
C VAL A 270 12.16 7.10 -18.06
N GLU A 271 13.44 7.41 -17.88
CA GLU A 271 14.55 7.03 -18.77
C GLU A 271 14.69 5.50 -18.91
N SER A 272 14.31 4.74 -17.86
CA SER A 272 14.30 3.28 -17.91
C SER A 272 13.03 2.70 -18.54
N GLN A 273 11.85 3.25 -18.19
CA GLN A 273 10.57 2.64 -18.53
C GLN A 273 10.06 3.04 -19.92
N VAL A 274 10.23 4.31 -20.32
CA VAL A 274 9.70 4.81 -21.59
C VAL A 274 10.36 4.13 -22.79
N PRO A 275 11.71 4.03 -22.89
CA PRO A 275 12.33 3.34 -24.01
C PRO A 275 11.98 1.85 -24.08
N LEU A 276 11.87 1.19 -22.93
CA LEU A 276 11.49 -0.21 -22.84
C LEU A 276 10.13 -0.44 -23.53
N VAL A 277 9.12 0.33 -23.17
CA VAL A 277 7.78 0.17 -23.76
C VAL A 277 7.75 0.66 -25.21
N ALA A 278 8.44 1.77 -25.51
CA ALA A 278 8.52 2.32 -26.85
C ALA A 278 9.05 1.26 -27.85
N GLU A 279 10.12 0.56 -27.48
CA GLU A 279 10.73 -0.50 -28.29
C GLU A 279 9.86 -1.77 -28.31
N SER A 280 9.39 -2.24 -27.15
CA SER A 280 8.66 -3.53 -27.04
C SER A 280 7.23 -3.49 -27.58
N VAL A 281 6.52 -2.37 -27.46
CA VAL A 281 5.10 -2.24 -27.83
C VAL A 281 4.91 -1.51 -29.16
N PHE A 282 5.66 -0.43 -29.36
CA PHE A 282 5.45 0.46 -30.52
C PHE A 282 6.47 0.26 -31.62
N GLN A 283 7.56 -0.49 -31.37
CA GLN A 283 8.68 -0.69 -32.30
C GLN A 283 9.26 0.64 -32.79
N ARG A 284 9.24 1.66 -31.93
CA ARG A 284 9.68 3.02 -32.24
C ARG A 284 10.45 3.59 -31.05
N PRO A 285 11.54 4.35 -31.26
CA PRO A 285 12.26 4.95 -30.16
C PRO A 285 11.47 6.13 -29.56
N GLN A 286 11.48 6.18 -28.24
CA GLN A 286 11.15 7.37 -27.46
C GLN A 286 12.06 7.37 -26.23
N ARG A 287 12.92 8.37 -26.12
CA ARG A 287 13.91 8.51 -25.04
C ARG A 287 13.67 9.84 -24.33
N PRO A 288 13.21 9.82 -23.08
CA PRO A 288 13.08 11.03 -22.29
C PRO A 288 14.43 11.75 -22.17
N ASP A 289 14.39 13.06 -22.11
CA ASP A 289 15.58 13.90 -22.01
C ASP A 289 15.46 14.86 -20.83
N ARG A 290 16.60 15.35 -20.32
CA ARG A 290 16.64 16.29 -19.21
C ARG A 290 17.60 17.45 -19.44
N LEU A 291 17.23 18.60 -18.89
CA LEU A 291 18.10 19.77 -18.76
C LEU A 291 18.11 20.21 -17.30
N VAL A 292 19.30 20.28 -16.71
CA VAL A 292 19.49 20.75 -15.34
C VAL A 292 20.23 22.07 -15.40
N ALA A 293 19.50 23.17 -15.24
CA ALA A 293 20.12 24.49 -15.34
C ALA A 293 21.00 24.80 -14.12
N PRO A 294 22.01 25.70 -14.23
CA PRO A 294 22.85 26.07 -13.10
C PRO A 294 22.02 26.50 -11.88
N GLY A 295 22.37 25.97 -10.70
CA GLY A 295 21.63 26.22 -9.46
C GLY A 295 20.35 25.37 -9.26
N ALA A 296 19.94 24.56 -10.23
CA ALA A 296 18.87 23.58 -10.03
C ALA A 296 19.38 22.39 -9.21
N SER A 297 18.63 22.01 -8.17
CA SER A 297 18.98 20.84 -7.35
C SER A 297 18.44 19.55 -7.97
N ARG A 298 19.33 18.60 -8.25
CA ARG A 298 18.96 17.25 -8.70
C ARG A 298 18.31 16.41 -7.59
N ALA A 299 18.74 16.65 -6.36
CA ALA A 299 18.29 15.94 -5.17
C ALA A 299 17.05 16.58 -4.52
N ALA A 300 16.52 17.69 -5.07
CA ALA A 300 15.30 18.27 -4.54
C ALA A 300 14.14 17.29 -4.73
N ALA A 301 13.44 17.01 -3.63
CA ALA A 301 12.21 16.23 -3.66
C ALA A 301 11.17 16.94 -4.54
N VAL A 302 10.68 16.23 -5.55
CA VAL A 302 9.54 16.65 -6.38
C VAL A 302 8.25 16.32 -5.65
N ILE A 303 8.17 15.15 -5.04
CA ILE A 303 6.99 14.73 -4.29
C ILE A 303 7.42 13.81 -3.15
N ALA A 304 6.77 13.95 -2.00
CA ALA A 304 6.78 12.99 -0.91
C ALA A 304 5.38 12.40 -0.82
N PRO A 305 5.07 11.31 -1.55
CA PRO A 305 3.70 10.82 -1.67
C PRO A 305 3.15 10.39 -0.31
N ALA A 306 1.91 10.78 -0.01
CA ALA A 306 1.19 10.29 1.16
C ALA A 306 1.17 8.75 1.16
N PRO A 307 1.36 8.08 2.30
CA PRO A 307 1.34 6.63 2.35
C PRO A 307 0.02 6.04 1.82
N PHE A 308 0.10 4.95 1.07
CA PHE A 308 -1.05 4.11 0.73
C PHE A 308 -1.49 3.26 1.93
N THR A 309 -2.68 2.67 1.90
CA THR A 309 -2.91 1.44 2.68
C THR A 309 -2.02 0.30 2.13
N LEU A 310 -1.79 -0.74 2.93
CA LEU A 310 -1.00 -1.89 2.46
C LEU A 310 -1.63 -2.55 1.23
N GLU A 311 -2.95 -2.71 1.25
CA GLU A 311 -3.72 -3.29 0.16
C GLU A 311 -3.59 -2.51 -1.16
N GLU A 312 -3.78 -1.19 -1.11
CA GLU A 312 -3.61 -0.31 -2.27
C GLU A 312 -2.20 -0.38 -2.83
N LEU A 313 -1.17 -0.35 -1.96
CA LEU A 313 0.22 -0.43 -2.40
C LEU A 313 0.53 -1.77 -3.08
N LEU A 314 0.06 -2.89 -2.53
CA LEU A 314 0.28 -4.20 -3.14
C LEU A 314 -0.43 -4.35 -4.48
N ASP A 315 -1.60 -3.72 -4.66
CA ASP A 315 -2.30 -3.69 -5.94
C ASP A 315 -1.58 -2.83 -6.99
N ASP A 316 -1.07 -1.67 -6.58
CA ASP A 316 -0.25 -0.79 -7.42
C ASP A 316 1.05 -1.50 -7.87
N ILE A 317 1.74 -2.16 -6.93
CA ILE A 317 2.92 -2.99 -7.23
C ILE A 317 2.56 -4.13 -8.19
N ALA A 318 1.45 -4.84 -7.96
CA ALA A 318 1.02 -5.93 -8.83
C ALA A 318 0.75 -5.45 -10.26
N GLU A 319 0.17 -4.26 -10.43
CA GLU A 319 -0.04 -3.66 -11.75
C GLU A 319 1.28 -3.42 -12.49
N GLN A 320 2.27 -2.83 -11.83
CA GLN A 320 3.56 -2.55 -12.45
C GLN A 320 4.30 -3.83 -12.81
N LEU A 321 4.35 -4.80 -11.91
CA LEU A 321 5.00 -6.09 -12.15
C LEU A 321 4.31 -6.88 -13.27
N ALA A 322 2.98 -6.91 -13.31
CA ALA A 322 2.24 -7.55 -14.40
C ALA A 322 2.51 -6.88 -15.75
N THR A 323 2.63 -5.55 -15.78
CA THR A 323 3.00 -4.79 -16.97
C THR A 323 4.41 -5.15 -17.42
N LEU A 324 5.39 -5.18 -16.51
CA LEU A 324 6.77 -5.57 -16.81
C LEU A 324 6.89 -7.02 -17.30
N MET A 325 6.16 -7.97 -16.69
CA MET A 325 6.10 -9.36 -17.13
C MET A 325 5.71 -9.46 -18.61
N GLN A 326 4.67 -8.72 -19.02
CA GLN A 326 4.18 -8.73 -20.40
C GLN A 326 5.16 -8.08 -21.36
N LEU A 327 5.70 -6.90 -21.00
CA LEU A 327 6.66 -6.17 -21.83
C LEU A 327 7.95 -6.96 -22.08
N ARG A 328 8.37 -7.75 -21.09
CA ARG A 328 9.58 -8.59 -21.17
C ARG A 328 9.32 -9.98 -21.75
N GLY A 329 8.06 -10.32 -22.08
CA GLY A 329 7.70 -11.65 -22.60
C GLY A 329 7.94 -12.79 -21.60
N LEU A 330 7.86 -12.50 -20.30
CA LEU A 330 8.09 -13.47 -19.23
C LEU A 330 6.81 -14.30 -19.02
N SER A 331 6.97 -15.62 -18.95
CA SER A 331 5.85 -16.56 -18.97
C SER A 331 5.38 -17.02 -17.59
N VAL A 332 6.28 -17.01 -16.60
CA VAL A 332 6.03 -17.55 -15.26
C VAL A 332 6.72 -16.70 -14.19
N ILE A 333 5.96 -16.22 -13.20
CA ILE A 333 6.47 -15.46 -12.06
C ILE A 333 6.26 -16.20 -10.74
N GLY A 334 7.28 -16.19 -9.88
CA GLY A 334 7.18 -16.61 -8.49
C GLY A 334 7.26 -15.41 -7.54
N VAL A 335 6.53 -15.47 -6.41
CA VAL A 335 6.59 -14.46 -5.35
C VAL A 335 7.11 -15.09 -4.04
N PRO A 336 8.41 -14.96 -3.75
CA PRO A 336 8.98 -15.36 -2.46
C PRO A 336 8.42 -14.52 -1.30
N GLU A 337 8.61 -14.99 -0.06
CA GLU A 337 8.30 -14.20 1.15
C GLU A 337 9.09 -12.88 1.14
N PHE A 338 8.44 -11.79 1.58
CA PHE A 338 9.07 -10.46 1.59
C PHE A 338 10.07 -10.36 2.74
N ALA A 339 11.25 -9.79 2.46
CA ALA A 339 12.33 -9.59 3.42
C ALA A 339 12.18 -8.28 4.23
N VAL A 340 12.54 -8.26 5.52
CA VAL A 340 12.44 -7.06 6.39
C VAL A 340 13.70 -6.16 6.37
N ASP A 341 14.82 -6.65 5.83
CA ASP A 341 16.01 -5.83 5.53
C ASP A 341 16.97 -6.58 4.60
N ALA A 342 17.43 -5.94 3.52
CA ALA A 342 18.42 -6.51 2.61
C ALA A 342 19.88 -6.35 3.09
N LYS A 343 20.15 -5.52 4.11
CA LYS A 343 21.51 -5.23 4.61
C LYS A 343 22.02 -6.24 5.66
N LYS A 344 21.21 -7.24 6.04
CA LYS A 344 21.60 -8.32 6.96
C LYS A 344 21.65 -9.67 6.20
N PRO A 345 22.79 -10.00 5.56
CA PRO A 345 22.91 -11.13 4.63
C PRO A 345 22.86 -12.53 5.28
N GLU A 346 22.86 -12.62 6.61
CA GLU A 346 22.90 -13.88 7.38
C GLU A 346 21.51 -14.45 7.72
N LEU A 347 20.43 -13.79 7.27
CA LEU A 347 19.07 -14.09 7.69
C LEU A 347 18.46 -15.28 6.94
N GLN A 348 18.03 -16.30 7.69
CA GLN A 348 17.42 -17.53 7.20
C GLN A 348 15.97 -17.34 6.75
N LEU A 349 15.52 -18.16 5.79
CA LEU A 349 14.11 -18.23 5.37
C LEU A 349 13.21 -18.52 6.58
N GLY A 350 12.17 -17.71 6.80
CA GLY A 350 11.14 -17.91 7.82
C GLY A 350 11.46 -17.33 9.21
N ALA A 351 12.71 -16.94 9.49
CA ALA A 351 13.10 -16.47 10.82
C ALA A 351 12.75 -15.01 11.12
N ASP A 352 12.70 -14.12 10.12
CA ASP A 352 12.52 -12.67 10.34
C ASP A 352 11.49 -11.98 9.42
N PHE A 353 10.74 -12.72 8.61
CA PHE A 353 9.79 -12.12 7.66
C PHE A 353 8.52 -11.55 8.30
N GLY A 354 8.32 -11.80 9.60
CA GLY A 354 7.06 -11.55 10.28
C GLY A 354 5.89 -12.29 9.61
N LEU A 355 4.71 -12.22 10.19
CA LEU A 355 3.51 -12.66 9.48
C LEU A 355 3.19 -11.71 8.32
N LEU A 356 3.65 -10.46 8.41
CA LEU A 356 3.41 -9.43 7.40
C LEU A 356 4.07 -9.77 6.05
N GLY A 357 5.34 -10.21 6.03
CA GLY A 357 6.03 -10.52 4.79
C GLY A 357 5.41 -11.70 4.04
N ARG A 358 4.93 -12.71 4.79
CA ARG A 358 4.16 -13.84 4.26
C ARG A 358 2.81 -13.40 3.70
N LEU A 359 2.11 -12.51 4.42
CA LEU A 359 0.85 -11.93 3.95
C LEU A 359 1.07 -11.16 2.65
N CYS A 360 2.07 -10.27 2.59
CA CYS A 360 2.41 -9.49 1.40
C CYS A 360 2.68 -10.37 0.18
N ALA A 361 3.47 -11.44 0.35
CA ALA A 361 3.76 -12.38 -0.72
C ALA A 361 2.49 -13.06 -1.26
N LYS A 362 1.60 -13.52 -0.37
CA LYS A 362 0.35 -14.20 -0.78
C LYS A 362 -0.66 -13.26 -1.42
N GLU A 363 -0.80 -12.07 -0.85
CA GLU A 363 -1.69 -11.03 -1.36
C GLU A 363 -1.19 -10.50 -2.73
N LEU A 364 0.13 -10.39 -2.92
CA LEU A 364 0.73 -10.06 -4.21
C LEU A 364 0.57 -11.20 -5.24
N GLU A 365 0.76 -12.46 -4.83
CA GLU A 365 0.49 -13.64 -5.69
C GLU A 365 -0.93 -13.59 -6.26
N GLY A 366 -1.93 -13.39 -5.39
CA GLY A 366 -3.34 -13.31 -5.79
C GLY A 366 -3.63 -12.16 -6.75
N ARG A 367 -3.09 -10.97 -6.48
CA ARG A 367 -3.24 -9.78 -7.34
C ARG A 367 -2.58 -9.96 -8.70
N LEU A 368 -1.37 -10.53 -8.74
CA LEU A 368 -0.68 -10.86 -10.00
C LEU A 368 -1.47 -11.89 -10.81
N ALA A 369 -2.04 -12.91 -10.15
CA ALA A 369 -2.85 -13.92 -10.82
C ALA A 369 -4.10 -13.30 -11.45
N ALA A 370 -4.79 -12.40 -10.73
CA ALA A 370 -5.94 -11.65 -11.23
C ALA A 370 -5.58 -10.73 -12.42
N ARG A 371 -4.37 -10.15 -12.42
CA ARG A 371 -3.89 -9.22 -13.46
C ARG A 371 -3.19 -9.92 -14.63
N SER A 372 -2.95 -11.23 -14.54
CA SER A 372 -2.28 -12.01 -15.59
C SER A 372 -3.03 -11.94 -16.93
N GLY A 373 -4.38 -12.00 -16.89
CA GLY A 373 -5.22 -12.11 -18.08
C GLY A 373 -4.81 -13.28 -18.99
N GLY A 374 -4.22 -14.34 -18.43
CA GLY A 374 -3.68 -15.49 -19.18
C GLY A 374 -2.36 -15.25 -19.92
N ARG A 375 -1.73 -14.07 -19.77
CA ARG A 375 -0.48 -13.71 -20.47
C ARG A 375 0.78 -14.26 -19.79
N PHE A 376 0.71 -14.54 -18.50
CA PHE A 376 1.75 -15.22 -17.73
C PHE A 376 1.09 -16.03 -16.61
N ASN A 377 1.81 -17.02 -16.08
CA ASN A 377 1.36 -17.82 -14.95
C ASN A 377 2.02 -17.36 -13.66
N VAL A 378 1.29 -17.44 -12.55
CA VAL A 378 1.84 -17.21 -11.21
C VAL A 378 2.01 -18.55 -10.53
N VAL A 379 3.22 -18.80 -10.03
CA VAL A 379 3.51 -20.00 -9.25
C VAL A 379 2.87 -19.87 -7.87
N ALA A 380 2.17 -20.92 -7.44
CA ALA A 380 1.63 -20.99 -6.08
C ALA A 380 2.75 -20.83 -5.05
N HIS A 381 2.59 -19.87 -4.13
CA HIS A 381 3.62 -19.52 -3.16
C HIS A 381 4.12 -20.73 -2.37
N GLU A 382 3.23 -21.62 -1.93
CA GLU A 382 3.58 -22.80 -1.15
C GLU A 382 4.49 -23.76 -1.93
N ALA A 383 4.21 -23.95 -3.22
CA ALA A 383 5.02 -24.80 -4.09
C ALA A 383 6.39 -24.17 -4.38
N LEU A 384 6.43 -22.84 -4.52
CA LEU A 384 7.69 -22.11 -4.69
C LEU A 384 8.57 -22.23 -3.44
N GLN A 385 8.00 -22.01 -2.25
CA GLN A 385 8.75 -22.10 -0.99
C GLN A 385 9.33 -23.49 -0.77
N GLU A 386 8.53 -24.54 -1.03
CA GLU A 386 9.02 -25.92 -0.92
C GLU A 386 10.17 -26.21 -1.88
N ARG A 387 10.16 -25.61 -3.08
CA ARG A 387 11.23 -25.75 -4.06
C ARG A 387 12.50 -24.99 -3.69
N LEU A 388 12.38 -23.76 -3.19
CA LEU A 388 13.51 -23.01 -2.66
C LEU A 388 14.17 -23.76 -1.50
N ARG A 389 13.35 -24.31 -0.60
CA ARG A 389 13.79 -25.11 0.55
C ARG A 389 14.52 -26.38 0.12
N THR A 390 13.92 -27.20 -0.75
CA THR A 390 14.53 -28.48 -1.18
C THR A 390 15.84 -28.30 -1.95
N ARG A 391 16.05 -27.14 -2.60
CA ARG A 391 17.34 -26.79 -3.22
C ARG A 391 18.33 -26.08 -2.29
N GLY A 392 17.96 -25.80 -1.03
CA GLY A 392 18.78 -25.05 -0.09
C GLY A 392 19.05 -23.59 -0.53
N ILE A 393 18.15 -23.00 -1.33
CA ILE A 393 18.29 -21.62 -1.80
C ILE A 393 17.75 -20.69 -0.72
N LEU A 394 18.65 -19.90 -0.11
CA LEU A 394 18.28 -18.87 0.86
C LEU A 394 17.73 -17.61 0.17
N VAL A 395 17.02 -16.74 0.91
CA VAL A 395 16.54 -15.45 0.37
C VAL A 395 17.68 -14.58 -0.14
N SER A 396 18.80 -14.54 0.57
CA SER A 396 20.02 -13.84 0.13
C SER A 396 20.56 -14.37 -1.20
N HIS A 397 20.26 -15.62 -1.54
CA HIS A 397 20.67 -16.26 -2.79
C HIS A 397 19.70 -16.02 -3.95
N LEU A 398 18.49 -15.49 -3.71
CA LEU A 398 17.47 -15.28 -4.75
C LEU A 398 17.91 -14.27 -5.82
N ARG A 399 18.88 -13.41 -5.51
CA ARG A 399 19.48 -12.43 -6.43
C ARG A 399 20.78 -12.93 -7.07
N THR A 400 21.13 -14.20 -6.86
CA THR A 400 22.40 -14.79 -7.30
C THR A 400 22.17 -15.88 -8.34
N ARG A 401 23.28 -16.36 -8.94
CA ARG A 401 23.23 -17.49 -9.88
C ARG A 401 22.65 -18.77 -9.27
N ALA A 402 22.60 -18.90 -7.95
CA ALA A 402 22.05 -20.08 -7.27
C ALA A 402 20.55 -20.28 -7.53
N ALA A 403 19.81 -19.22 -7.85
CA ALA A 403 18.39 -19.30 -8.17
C ALA A 403 18.12 -19.67 -9.65
N ARG A 404 19.14 -19.78 -10.51
CA ARG A 404 18.95 -20.08 -11.94
C ARG A 404 18.27 -21.42 -12.18
N ASN A 405 17.54 -21.48 -13.29
CA ASN A 405 16.79 -22.67 -13.74
C ASN A 405 15.86 -23.21 -12.64
N LEU A 406 15.30 -22.34 -11.81
CA LEU A 406 14.32 -22.74 -10.81
C LEU A 406 13.10 -23.29 -11.53
N THR A 407 12.74 -24.53 -11.23
CA THR A 407 11.50 -25.17 -11.68
C THR A 407 10.61 -25.44 -10.50
N VAL A 408 9.31 -25.24 -10.68
CA VAL A 408 8.30 -25.66 -9.72
C VAL A 408 7.45 -26.74 -10.37
N GLY A 409 7.69 -27.99 -9.94
CA GLY A 409 7.24 -29.15 -10.71
C GLY A 409 8.03 -29.23 -12.01
N GLU A 410 7.33 -29.31 -13.14
CA GLU A 410 7.91 -29.28 -14.48
C GLU A 410 7.91 -27.86 -15.09
N THR A 411 7.38 -26.86 -14.38
CA THR A 411 7.24 -25.51 -14.90
C THR A 411 8.49 -24.67 -14.57
N PRO A 412 9.25 -24.18 -15.58
CA PRO A 412 10.35 -23.27 -15.35
C PRO A 412 9.84 -21.89 -14.91
N VAL A 413 10.47 -21.33 -13.89
CA VAL A 413 10.20 -19.98 -13.41
C VAL A 413 11.04 -19.01 -14.21
N SER A 414 10.40 -18.09 -14.94
CA SER A 414 11.11 -17.10 -15.76
C SER A 414 11.54 -15.85 -14.96
N ALA A 415 10.79 -15.51 -13.90
CA ALA A 415 11.09 -14.36 -13.06
C ALA A 415 10.63 -14.54 -11.59
N LEU A 416 11.25 -13.77 -10.70
CA LEU A 416 10.84 -13.64 -9.30
C LEU A 416 10.49 -12.19 -8.96
N ALA A 417 9.40 -12.00 -8.22
CA ALA A 417 9.03 -10.73 -7.57
C ALA A 417 9.63 -10.70 -6.16
N LEU A 418 10.79 -10.06 -6.03
CA LEU A 418 11.54 -10.00 -4.77
C LEU A 418 11.08 -8.81 -3.94
N GLY A 419 10.22 -9.05 -2.96
CA GLY A 419 9.70 -8.02 -2.04
C GLY A 419 10.62 -7.76 -0.84
N ILE A 420 10.77 -6.48 -0.48
CA ILE A 420 11.52 -6.00 0.68
C ILE A 420 10.67 -4.95 1.41
N LEU A 421 10.40 -5.18 2.68
CA LEU A 421 9.88 -4.21 3.64
C LEU A 421 11.09 -3.43 4.20
N ARG A 422 11.24 -2.16 3.85
CA ARG A 422 12.32 -1.26 4.32
C ARG A 422 11.79 -0.27 5.36
N SER A 423 12.73 0.32 6.11
CA SER A 423 12.60 1.56 6.90
C SER A 423 11.29 1.68 7.68
N ARG A 424 11.35 1.44 8.99
CA ARG A 424 10.18 1.50 9.87
C ARG A 424 10.21 2.75 10.74
N ALA A 425 9.18 3.58 10.60
CA ALA A 425 8.90 4.70 11.50
C ALA A 425 7.43 4.62 11.94
N GLY A 426 7.18 4.09 13.13
CA GLY A 426 5.83 3.81 13.62
C GLY A 426 5.09 2.83 12.70
N ARG A 427 3.96 3.27 12.13
CA ARG A 427 3.12 2.50 11.21
C ARG A 427 3.55 2.58 9.75
N ARG A 428 4.49 3.46 9.42
CA ARG A 428 4.94 3.63 8.04
C ARG A 428 5.99 2.57 7.75
N VAL A 429 5.71 1.77 6.73
CA VAL A 429 6.63 0.78 6.19
C VAL A 429 6.80 1.04 4.71
N MET A 430 8.04 1.13 4.28
CA MET A 430 8.33 1.18 2.87
C MET A 430 8.34 -0.22 2.29
N ILE A 431 7.75 -0.39 1.12
CA ILE A 431 7.76 -1.67 0.42
C ILE A 431 8.34 -1.45 -0.96
N GLN A 432 9.35 -2.24 -1.29
CA GLN A 432 9.94 -2.27 -2.62
C GLN A 432 9.88 -3.70 -3.14
N CYS A 433 9.37 -3.88 -4.35
CA CYS A 433 9.36 -5.15 -5.05
C CYS A 433 10.16 -5.03 -6.35
N GLU A 434 10.97 -6.02 -6.59
CA GLU A 434 11.96 -6.05 -7.65
C GLU A 434 11.71 -7.24 -8.56
N LEU A 435 11.58 -7.02 -9.88
CA LEU A 435 11.39 -8.10 -10.85
C LEU A 435 12.74 -8.60 -11.35
N ALA A 436 13.15 -9.79 -10.90
CA ALA A 436 14.42 -10.41 -11.26
C ALA A 436 14.20 -11.54 -12.27
N GLY A 437 14.95 -11.53 -13.38
CA GLY A 437 14.97 -12.60 -14.37
C GLY A 437 15.79 -13.80 -13.93
N MET A 438 15.35 -15.00 -14.31
CA MET A 438 15.96 -16.25 -13.82
C MET A 438 17.10 -16.78 -14.70
N GLU A 439 17.27 -16.28 -15.93
CA GLU A 439 18.33 -16.72 -16.84
C GLU A 439 19.69 -16.07 -16.51
N ASP A 440 19.69 -14.75 -16.34
CA ASP A 440 20.90 -13.95 -16.18
C ASP A 440 20.98 -13.19 -14.85
N ALA A 441 19.94 -13.27 -14.01
CA ALA A 441 19.77 -12.45 -12.80
C ALA A 441 19.68 -10.95 -13.09
N THR A 442 19.26 -10.56 -14.30
CA THR A 442 18.99 -9.15 -14.60
C THR A 442 17.77 -8.64 -13.84
N MET A 443 17.89 -7.39 -13.41
CA MET A 443 16.77 -6.65 -12.84
C MET A 443 15.98 -6.00 -13.96
N PHE A 444 14.74 -6.44 -14.18
CA PHE A 444 13.88 -5.91 -15.23
C PHE A 444 13.18 -4.60 -14.86
N GLY A 445 13.02 -4.36 -13.55
CA GLY A 445 12.42 -3.15 -12.98
C GLY A 445 12.10 -3.33 -11.50
N SER A 446 11.60 -2.25 -10.89
CA SER A 446 11.11 -2.26 -9.51
C SER A 446 9.85 -1.43 -9.40
N ALA A 447 9.00 -1.80 -8.44
CA ALA A 447 7.82 -1.04 -8.03
C ALA A 447 7.77 -0.99 -6.51
N GLY A 448 7.40 0.14 -5.94
CA GLY A 448 7.37 0.31 -4.50
C GLY A 448 6.72 1.61 -4.06
N GLY A 449 6.70 1.83 -2.75
CA GLY A 449 6.15 3.02 -2.13
C GLY A 449 6.05 2.87 -0.61
N VAL A 450 5.35 3.80 0.02
CA VAL A 450 5.14 3.81 1.47
C VAL A 450 3.73 3.32 1.79
N ALA A 451 3.61 2.32 2.66
CA ALA A 451 2.37 1.86 3.23
C ALA A 451 2.20 2.38 4.66
N MET A 452 0.99 2.83 4.99
CA MET A 452 0.50 3.04 6.35
C MET A 452 -0.17 1.76 6.81
N LEU A 453 0.50 0.99 7.67
CA LEU A 453 -0.06 -0.22 8.24
C LEU A 453 -1.20 0.12 9.19
N ASN A 454 -2.22 -0.73 9.28
CA ASN A 454 -3.18 -0.69 10.38
C ASN A 454 -2.61 -1.32 11.67
N VAL A 455 -3.30 -1.18 12.81
CA VAL A 455 -2.79 -1.72 14.11
C VAL A 455 -2.60 -3.24 14.04
N SER A 456 -3.47 -3.94 13.31
CA SER A 456 -3.41 -5.40 13.14
C SER A 456 -2.26 -5.81 12.22
N GLU A 457 -2.02 -5.08 11.13
CA GLU A 457 -0.88 -5.30 10.22
C GLU A 457 0.46 -4.96 10.90
N TRP A 458 0.50 -3.89 11.69
CA TRP A 458 1.66 -3.54 12.52
C TRP A 458 1.96 -4.67 13.53
N ALA A 459 0.93 -5.23 14.17
CA ALA A 459 1.09 -6.33 15.11
C ALA A 459 1.69 -7.59 14.46
N MET A 460 1.55 -7.76 13.14
CA MET A 460 2.11 -8.89 12.38
C MET A 460 3.60 -8.75 12.08
N LEU A 461 4.25 -7.64 12.49
CA LEU A 461 5.69 -7.44 12.33
C LEU A 461 6.54 -8.31 13.28
N GLY A 462 5.93 -9.02 14.23
CA GLY A 462 6.61 -10.02 15.07
C GLY A 462 7.07 -9.53 16.44
N GLY A 463 6.83 -8.27 16.81
CA GLY A 463 7.14 -7.74 18.14
C GLY A 463 6.05 -8.06 19.16
N SER A 464 6.37 -8.82 20.22
CA SER A 464 5.47 -8.97 21.37
C SER A 464 5.40 -7.67 22.17
N ALA A 465 4.20 -7.27 22.58
CA ALA A 465 4.02 -6.08 23.38
C ALA A 465 2.74 -6.15 24.23
N GLU A 466 2.80 -5.62 25.45
CA GLU A 466 1.63 -5.41 26.32
C GLU A 466 1.05 -4.02 26.08
N ILE A 467 -0.29 -3.90 26.08
CA ILE A 467 -0.99 -2.61 26.05
C ILE A 467 -1.58 -2.34 27.42
N LYS A 468 -1.09 -1.28 28.05
CA LYS A 468 -1.54 -0.77 29.33
C LYS A 468 -2.53 0.37 29.13
N PRO A 469 -3.41 0.64 30.12
CA PRO A 469 -4.39 1.72 30.02
C PRO A 469 -3.79 3.09 29.67
N GLU A 470 -2.60 3.39 30.17
CA GLU A 470 -1.84 4.62 29.89
C GLU A 470 -1.45 4.79 28.42
N ASP A 471 -1.26 3.70 27.66
CA ASP A 471 -0.83 3.75 26.26
C ASP A 471 -1.93 4.28 25.33
N ARG A 472 -3.17 4.21 25.82
CA ARG A 472 -4.37 4.69 25.13
C ARG A 472 -4.69 6.14 25.47
N GLN A 473 -3.94 6.76 26.40
CA GLN A 473 -4.11 8.16 26.73
C GLN A 473 -3.51 9.00 25.62
N THR A 474 -4.29 9.93 25.08
CA THR A 474 -3.79 10.84 24.04
C THR A 474 -2.88 11.89 24.65
N ARG A 475 -1.74 12.13 24.00
CA ARG A 475 -1.00 13.38 24.23
C ARG A 475 -1.77 14.54 23.59
N PRO A 476 -1.61 15.78 24.08
CA PRO A 476 -2.15 16.95 23.40
C PRO A 476 -1.72 16.94 21.93
N ASN A 477 -2.70 16.94 21.01
CA ASN A 477 -2.53 16.91 19.56
C ASN A 477 -2.02 15.60 18.91
N GLN A 478 -2.07 14.45 19.60
CA GLN A 478 -1.77 13.14 18.96
C GLN A 478 -3.00 12.21 18.92
N PRO A 479 -3.26 11.53 17.79
CA PRO A 479 -4.25 10.45 17.72
C PRO A 479 -3.96 9.31 18.70
N VAL A 480 -5.01 8.65 19.18
CA VAL A 480 -4.93 7.49 20.10
C VAL A 480 -4.07 6.38 19.50
N GLU A 481 -4.32 6.03 18.23
CA GLU A 481 -3.62 4.92 17.56
C GLU A 481 -2.12 5.19 17.40
N GLU A 482 -1.74 6.43 17.10
CA GLU A 482 -0.33 6.80 16.95
C GLU A 482 0.40 6.76 18.29
N THR A 483 -0.27 7.19 19.37
CA THR A 483 0.27 7.09 20.73
C THR A 483 0.47 5.64 21.14
N LEU A 484 -0.55 4.81 20.87
CA LEU A 484 -0.53 3.38 21.15
C LEU A 484 0.65 2.70 20.44
N ILE A 485 0.81 2.92 19.14
CA ILE A 485 1.87 2.27 18.36
C ILE A 485 3.26 2.73 18.77
N SER A 486 3.43 4.02 19.07
CA SER A 486 4.72 4.55 19.55
C SER A 486 5.14 3.89 20.86
N GLU A 487 4.19 3.71 21.77
CA GLU A 487 4.44 3.08 23.07
C GLU A 487 4.66 1.57 22.93
N LEU A 488 3.95 0.91 22.01
CA LEU A 488 4.20 -0.49 21.70
C LEU A 488 5.57 -0.69 21.06
N ASP A 489 5.99 0.16 20.11
CA ASP A 489 7.33 0.15 19.53
C ASP A 489 8.40 0.23 20.62
N ARG A 490 8.24 1.15 21.57
CA ARG A 490 9.14 1.28 22.71
C ARG A 490 9.18 -0.01 23.56
N ARG A 491 8.04 -0.65 23.78
CA ARG A 491 7.96 -1.89 24.57
C ARG A 491 8.52 -3.10 23.86
N THR A 492 8.42 -3.16 22.54
CA THR A 492 9.03 -4.26 21.76
C THR A 492 10.55 -4.28 21.85
N GLN A 493 11.19 -3.22 22.36
CA GLN A 493 12.63 -3.16 22.63
C GLN A 493 13.00 -3.74 24.02
N GLY A 494 12.02 -3.98 24.90
CA GLY A 494 12.22 -4.55 26.22
C GLY A 494 12.22 -6.09 26.24
N GLY A 495 12.07 -6.67 27.43
CA GLY A 495 11.87 -8.10 27.58
C GLY A 495 10.48 -8.54 27.15
N HIS A 496 10.37 -9.78 26.69
CA HIS A 496 9.11 -10.37 26.23
C HIS A 496 8.00 -10.22 27.29
N PRO A 497 6.75 -9.82 26.95
CA PRO A 497 5.66 -9.58 27.91
C PRO A 497 5.39 -10.73 28.89
N MET A 498 5.55 -11.98 28.46
CA MET A 498 5.42 -13.14 29.35
C MET A 498 6.49 -13.25 30.46
N GLN A 499 7.58 -12.48 30.40
CA GLN A 499 8.52 -12.33 31.52
C GLN A 499 7.96 -11.41 32.61
N ASP A 500 7.01 -10.53 32.27
CA ASP A 500 6.32 -9.71 33.25
C ASP A 500 5.32 -10.60 34.04
N PRO A 501 5.43 -10.70 35.38
CA PRO A 501 4.47 -11.41 36.20
C PRO A 501 3.08 -10.74 36.22
N GLN A 502 2.97 -9.48 35.82
CA GLN A 502 1.71 -8.74 35.74
C GLN A 502 0.95 -9.00 34.43
N PHE A 503 1.63 -9.42 33.36
CA PHE A 503 1.01 -9.69 32.07
C PHE A 503 0.08 -10.92 32.16
N PRO A 504 -1.24 -10.76 31.97
CA PRO A 504 -2.20 -11.77 32.42
C PRO A 504 -2.53 -12.84 31.38
N TYR A 505 -1.94 -12.80 30.18
CA TYR A 505 -2.24 -13.74 29.10
C TYR A 505 -1.02 -14.63 28.84
N ARG A 506 -1.06 -15.88 29.30
CA ARG A 506 0.04 -16.84 29.05
C ARG A 506 -0.28 -17.69 27.82
N VAL A 507 0.65 -17.71 26.86
CA VAL A 507 0.57 -18.53 25.64
C VAL A 507 1.69 -19.56 25.71
N SER A 508 1.38 -20.83 25.51
CA SER A 508 2.38 -21.90 25.62
C SER A 508 2.12 -23.03 24.62
N LEU A 509 3.18 -23.70 24.21
CA LEU A 509 3.08 -24.96 23.45
C LEU A 509 3.06 -26.14 24.41
N VAL A 510 2.21 -27.12 24.11
CA VAL A 510 2.04 -28.34 24.90
C VAL A 510 2.35 -29.53 24.00
N VAL A 511 3.32 -30.35 24.39
CA VAL A 511 3.72 -31.60 23.73
C VAL A 511 3.54 -32.72 24.75
N ASP A 512 2.89 -33.80 24.36
CA ASP A 512 2.60 -34.96 25.24
C ASP A 512 1.93 -34.56 26.57
N GLY A 513 1.00 -33.60 26.51
CA GLY A 513 0.27 -33.10 27.67
C GLY A 513 1.06 -32.14 28.58
N GLN A 514 2.37 -31.99 28.38
CA GLN A 514 3.25 -31.13 29.17
C GLN A 514 3.59 -29.82 28.43
N VAL A 515 3.71 -28.73 29.18
CA VAL A 515 4.14 -27.45 28.61
C VAL A 515 5.62 -27.56 28.21
N ARG A 516 5.91 -27.33 26.93
CA ARG A 516 7.28 -27.27 26.42
C ARG A 516 7.91 -25.93 26.84
N PRO A 517 9.01 -25.92 27.61
CA PRO A 517 9.66 -24.69 28.01
C PRO A 517 10.23 -23.92 26.81
N GLY A 518 10.04 -22.60 26.80
CA GLY A 518 10.66 -21.70 25.84
C GLY A 518 11.95 -21.07 26.36
N THR A 519 12.86 -20.71 25.46
CA THR A 519 14.05 -19.90 25.75
C THR A 519 13.78 -18.47 25.28
N PHE A 520 14.02 -17.49 26.14
CA PHE A 520 13.91 -16.07 25.77
C PHE A 520 15.24 -15.55 25.22
N ILE A 521 15.21 -14.92 24.06
CA ILE A 521 16.36 -14.23 23.44
C ILE A 521 15.85 -12.88 22.97
N GLY A 522 16.29 -11.79 23.62
CA GLY A 522 15.73 -10.45 23.37
C GLY A 522 14.23 -10.37 23.72
N ASN A 523 13.42 -9.88 22.78
CA ASN A 523 11.95 -9.80 22.91
C ASN A 523 11.23 -11.04 22.32
N ASP A 524 11.97 -12.08 21.95
CA ASP A 524 11.41 -13.29 21.35
C ASP A 524 11.50 -14.47 22.32
N VAL A 525 10.54 -15.39 22.18
CA VAL A 525 10.55 -16.67 22.89
C VAL A 525 10.55 -17.82 21.89
N TYR A 526 11.55 -18.67 22.01
CA TYR A 526 11.81 -19.78 21.12
C TYR A 526 11.49 -21.08 21.84
N VAL A 527 10.56 -21.85 21.30
CA VAL A 527 10.15 -23.14 21.83
C VAL A 527 10.73 -24.25 20.94
N PRO A 528 11.59 -25.12 21.47
CA PRO A 528 12.15 -26.22 20.69
C PRO A 528 11.08 -27.28 20.43
N LEU A 529 10.88 -27.60 19.16
CA LEU A 529 10.06 -28.70 18.69
C LEU A 529 10.90 -29.61 17.80
N SER A 530 10.68 -30.92 17.85
CA SER A 530 11.36 -31.91 17.02
C SER A 530 10.46 -32.38 15.90
N ARG A 531 11.04 -32.80 14.77
CA ARG A 531 10.28 -33.38 13.66
C ARG A 531 9.48 -34.59 14.14
N GLY A 532 8.18 -34.60 13.83
CA GLY A 532 7.25 -35.64 14.23
C GLY A 532 6.56 -35.39 15.58
N GLU A 533 7.01 -34.41 16.38
CA GLU A 533 6.27 -34.02 17.58
C GLU A 533 4.95 -33.34 17.22
N VAL A 534 3.91 -33.70 17.96
CA VAL A 534 2.59 -33.11 17.83
C VAL A 534 2.35 -32.20 19.03
N TYR A 535 1.91 -30.97 18.75
CA TYR A 535 1.73 -29.94 19.76
C TYR A 535 0.33 -29.35 19.75
N SER A 536 -0.05 -28.73 20.87
CA SER A 536 -1.23 -27.86 20.97
C SER A 536 -0.85 -26.52 21.61
N ILE A 537 -1.65 -25.49 21.35
CA ILE A 537 -1.45 -24.17 21.95
C ILE A 537 -2.36 -24.08 23.18
N ARG A 538 -1.78 -23.73 24.33
CA ARG A 538 -2.51 -23.48 25.57
C ARG A 538 -2.52 -21.99 25.87
N ILE A 539 -3.69 -21.46 26.22
CA ILE A 539 -3.88 -20.11 26.71
C ILE A 539 -4.31 -20.17 28.18
N GLU A 540 -3.60 -19.48 29.06
CA GLU A 540 -3.99 -19.36 30.47
C GLU A 540 -4.26 -17.90 30.84
N LEU A 541 -5.43 -17.65 31.44
CA LEU A 541 -5.85 -16.33 31.92
C LEU A 541 -5.46 -16.16 33.40
N GLY A 542 -4.67 -15.13 33.66
CA GLY A 542 -4.25 -14.74 35.01
C GLY A 542 -5.43 -14.36 35.91
N PRO A 543 -5.24 -14.39 37.24
CA PRO A 543 -6.30 -14.21 38.22
C PRO A 543 -7.04 -12.87 38.09
N ARG A 544 -6.36 -11.83 37.59
CA ARG A 544 -6.91 -10.48 37.39
C ARG A 544 -7.86 -10.35 36.20
N VAL A 545 -7.90 -11.32 35.29
CA VAL A 545 -8.87 -11.32 34.20
C VAL A 545 -10.20 -11.82 34.74
N THR A 546 -11.17 -10.90 34.86
CA THR A 546 -12.50 -11.14 35.43
C THR A 546 -13.62 -11.03 34.41
N THR A 547 -13.35 -10.46 33.25
CA THR A 547 -14.30 -10.32 32.14
C THR A 547 -13.85 -11.13 30.93
N PRO A 548 -14.77 -11.49 30.02
CA PRO A 548 -14.43 -12.11 28.75
C PRO A 548 -13.43 -11.27 27.96
N VAL A 549 -12.53 -11.94 27.25
CA VAL A 549 -11.51 -11.36 26.35
C VAL A 549 -11.62 -12.04 25.00
N LEU A 550 -11.42 -11.29 23.91
CA LEU A 550 -11.34 -11.85 22.58
C LEU A 550 -9.88 -12.07 22.19
N MET A 551 -9.59 -13.18 21.51
CA MET A 551 -8.27 -13.48 21.01
C MET A 551 -8.34 -13.77 19.51
N ARG A 552 -7.45 -13.16 18.73
CA ARG A 552 -7.20 -13.57 17.35
C ARG A 552 -5.86 -14.29 17.32
N LEU A 553 -5.85 -15.45 16.67
CA LEU A 553 -4.70 -16.35 16.67
C LEU A 553 -4.36 -16.76 15.25
N LEU A 554 -3.14 -16.42 14.85
CA LEU A 554 -2.53 -16.86 13.60
C LEU A 554 -1.39 -17.82 13.90
N VAL A 555 -1.31 -18.91 13.14
CA VAL A 555 -0.18 -19.83 13.16
C VAL A 555 0.43 -19.83 11.77
N ASP A 556 1.68 -19.38 11.67
CA ASP A 556 2.37 -19.12 10.41
C ASP A 556 1.60 -18.19 9.46
N GLY A 557 0.75 -17.31 10.00
CA GLY A 557 -0.07 -16.35 9.23
C GLY A 557 -1.40 -16.91 8.77
N LEU A 558 -1.68 -18.18 9.09
CA LEU A 558 -2.94 -18.84 8.77
C LEU A 558 -3.95 -18.64 9.90
N ASN A 559 -5.19 -18.37 9.52
CA ASN A 559 -6.31 -18.30 10.45
C ASN A 559 -6.55 -19.69 11.07
N THR A 560 -6.72 -19.72 12.39
CA THR A 560 -6.98 -20.95 13.14
C THR A 560 -8.46 -21.36 13.14
N LEU A 561 -9.34 -20.51 12.61
CA LEU A 561 -10.78 -20.75 12.48
C LEU A 561 -11.21 -20.68 11.00
N ALA A 562 -12.16 -21.52 10.59
CA ALA A 562 -12.61 -21.63 9.21
C ALA A 562 -13.41 -20.41 8.76
N GLU A 563 -13.33 -20.13 7.46
CA GLU A 563 -14.02 -19.02 6.80
C GLU A 563 -15.06 -19.53 5.80
N ARG A 564 -16.17 -18.78 5.69
CA ARG A 564 -17.15 -19.00 4.62
C ARG A 564 -16.54 -18.53 3.31
N ALA A 565 -16.59 -19.34 2.27
CA ALA A 565 -16.11 -18.96 0.95
C ALA A 565 -17.05 -17.93 0.32
N THR A 566 -16.48 -16.82 -0.15
CA THR A 566 -17.12 -15.92 -1.10
C THR A 566 -16.93 -16.52 -2.51
N ALA A 567 -18.03 -16.89 -3.15
CA ALA A 567 -18.09 -17.69 -4.38
C ALA A 567 -17.02 -17.39 -5.45
N THR A 568 -16.19 -18.38 -5.82
CA THR A 568 -16.00 -18.88 -7.21
C THR A 568 -15.00 -20.04 -7.35
N ARG A 569 -14.17 -20.37 -6.34
CA ARG A 569 -13.35 -21.59 -6.32
C ARG A 569 -13.12 -22.05 -4.88
N GLY A 570 -14.07 -22.79 -4.32
CA GLY A 570 -13.93 -23.44 -3.02
C GLY A 570 -14.37 -24.90 -3.13
N LEU A 571 -13.73 -25.78 -2.37
CA LEU A 571 -14.24 -27.13 -2.14
C LEU A 571 -15.68 -27.03 -1.65
N PHE A 572 -16.61 -27.60 -2.41
CA PHE A 572 -18.00 -27.71 -1.99
C PHE A 572 -18.09 -28.79 -0.92
N VAL A 573 -18.74 -28.44 0.19
CA VAL A 573 -19.03 -29.37 1.27
C VAL A 573 -20.41 -29.95 1.03
N GLU A 574 -20.56 -31.16 0.49
CA GLU A 574 -21.89 -31.77 0.43
C GLU A 574 -22.36 -32.14 1.84
N ALA A 575 -23.18 -31.29 2.47
CA ALA A 575 -23.91 -31.69 3.66
C ALA A 575 -24.92 -32.78 3.26
N LYS A 576 -24.61 -34.06 3.48
CA LYS A 576 -25.62 -35.12 3.55
C LYS A 576 -26.13 -35.18 5.00
N PRO A 577 -27.40 -34.82 5.28
CA PRO A 577 -27.97 -35.12 6.59
C PRO A 577 -28.11 -36.63 6.71
N SER A 578 -27.55 -37.23 7.76
CA SER A 578 -27.96 -38.57 8.17
C SER A 578 -29.39 -38.48 8.71
N GLY A 579 -30.38 -38.84 7.87
CA GLY A 579 -31.73 -39.22 8.34
C GLY A 579 -32.85 -38.17 8.27
N ALA A 580 -32.84 -37.20 7.34
CA ALA A 580 -33.98 -36.29 7.15
C ALA A 580 -34.76 -36.57 5.85
N GLU A 581 -36.06 -36.84 5.96
CA GLU A 581 -36.99 -37.17 4.86
C GLU A 581 -37.55 -35.95 4.09
N ASN A 582 -36.89 -34.77 4.07
CA ASN A 582 -37.44 -33.63 3.32
C ASN A 582 -36.37 -32.73 2.66
N PRO A 583 -36.28 -32.66 1.31
CA PRO A 583 -35.18 -32.00 0.60
C PRO A 583 -35.60 -30.64 0.00
N ALA A 584 -35.99 -29.68 0.82
CA ALA A 584 -36.29 -28.33 0.34
C ALA A 584 -35.54 -27.28 1.16
N SER A 585 -34.45 -26.76 0.57
CA SER A 585 -33.59 -25.65 1.05
C SER A 585 -32.27 -26.01 1.77
N ASP A 586 -31.47 -26.94 1.25
CA ASP A 586 -30.07 -27.11 1.69
C ASP A 586 -29.10 -26.99 0.50
N SER A 587 -28.73 -25.75 0.13
CA SER A 587 -27.54 -25.53 -0.69
C SER A 587 -26.32 -25.49 0.24
N PRO A 588 -25.30 -26.34 0.03
CA PRO A 588 -24.14 -26.38 0.90
C PRO A 588 -23.40 -25.04 0.93
N LEU A 589 -23.17 -24.49 2.12
CA LEU A 589 -22.37 -23.29 2.31
C LEU A 589 -20.88 -23.67 2.25
N PRO A 590 -20.11 -23.17 1.28
CA PRO A 590 -18.70 -23.55 1.15
C PRO A 590 -17.90 -22.97 2.31
N PHE A 591 -17.22 -23.81 3.07
CA PHE A 591 -16.18 -23.39 4.02
C PHE A 591 -14.82 -23.81 3.46
N GLN A 592 -13.79 -22.98 3.66
CA GLN A 592 -12.44 -23.28 3.16
C GLN A 592 -11.46 -23.61 4.30
N PRO A 593 -10.40 -24.41 4.02
CA PRO A 593 -9.28 -24.60 4.95
C PRO A 593 -8.62 -23.28 5.36
N ALA A 594 -7.73 -23.35 6.34
CA ALA A 594 -7.01 -22.20 6.92
C ALA A 594 -6.48 -21.24 5.83
N GLN A 595 -7.00 -20.01 5.82
CA GLN A 595 -6.56 -18.97 4.89
C GLN A 595 -5.52 -18.07 5.53
N ARG A 596 -4.63 -17.55 4.70
CA ARG A 596 -3.70 -16.49 5.11
C ARG A 596 -4.45 -15.18 5.15
N VAL A 597 -4.46 -14.53 6.32
CA VAL A 597 -5.22 -13.30 6.55
C VAL A 597 -4.45 -12.35 7.44
N SER A 598 -4.80 -11.06 7.37
CA SER A 598 -4.37 -10.11 8.38
C SER A 598 -5.01 -10.44 9.73
N LEU A 599 -4.39 -10.00 10.82
CA LEU A 599 -5.00 -10.10 12.16
C LEU A 599 -6.35 -9.38 12.23
N GLU A 600 -6.65 -8.42 11.36
CA GLU A 600 -7.95 -7.75 11.37
C GLU A 600 -9.08 -8.65 10.85
N ARG A 601 -8.76 -9.44 9.83
CA ARG A 601 -9.69 -10.37 9.16
C ARG A 601 -9.79 -11.72 9.87
N ALA A 602 -8.82 -12.05 10.72
CA ALA A 602 -8.84 -13.27 11.51
C ALA A 602 -10.07 -13.34 12.43
N ARG A 603 -10.68 -14.52 12.51
CA ARG A 603 -11.81 -14.76 13.40
C ARG A 603 -11.36 -14.76 14.87
N THR A 604 -12.30 -14.43 15.75
CA THR A 604 -12.05 -14.25 17.19
C THR A 604 -12.46 -15.48 17.99
N TRP A 605 -11.55 -15.93 18.85
CA TRP A 605 -11.85 -16.81 19.98
C TRP A 605 -12.38 -15.98 21.15
N ARG A 606 -13.43 -16.46 21.81
CA ARG A 606 -13.90 -15.92 23.09
C ARG A 606 -13.27 -16.71 24.25
N LEU A 607 -12.55 -16.00 25.11
CA LEU A 607 -11.93 -16.53 26.32
C LEU A 607 -12.70 -15.99 27.53
N ASP A 608 -13.50 -16.84 28.17
CA ASP A 608 -14.38 -16.45 29.28
C ASP A 608 -13.89 -17.04 30.62
N PRO A 609 -13.35 -16.22 31.54
CA PRO A 609 -12.82 -16.73 32.81
C PRO A 609 -13.89 -17.39 33.70
N ALA A 610 -15.18 -17.16 33.43
CA ALA A 610 -16.28 -17.83 34.14
C ALA A 610 -16.47 -19.29 33.72
N THR A 611 -16.04 -19.68 32.51
CA THR A 611 -16.13 -21.07 32.05
C THR A 611 -14.89 -21.86 32.44
N THR A 612 -13.70 -21.30 32.19
CA THR A 612 -12.40 -21.87 32.56
C THR A 612 -11.35 -20.78 32.52
N ARG A 613 -10.21 -20.99 33.20
CA ARG A 613 -9.03 -20.12 33.08
C ARG A 613 -7.93 -20.71 32.21
N ARG A 614 -8.06 -21.97 31.80
CA ARG A 614 -7.14 -22.64 30.89
C ARG A 614 -7.90 -23.08 29.66
N PHE A 615 -7.39 -22.69 28.50
CA PHE A 615 -7.97 -22.95 27.20
C PHE A 615 -6.96 -23.71 26.33
N GLY A 616 -7.44 -24.67 25.56
CA GLY A 616 -6.70 -25.31 24.49
C GLY A 616 -7.13 -24.74 23.14
N VAL A 617 -6.16 -24.57 22.24
CA VAL A 617 -6.39 -24.31 20.82
C VAL A 617 -5.74 -25.44 20.04
N ARG A 618 -6.58 -26.33 19.52
CA ARG A 618 -6.18 -27.50 18.75
C ARG A 618 -6.48 -27.25 17.26
N GLY A 619 -5.50 -26.73 16.53
CA GLY A 619 -5.29 -27.01 15.10
C GLY A 619 -6.22 -26.40 14.03
N PHE A 620 -5.94 -26.84 12.79
CA PHE A 620 -6.56 -26.47 11.52
C PHE A 620 -7.47 -27.59 10.98
N PHE A 621 -8.37 -27.25 10.04
CA PHE A 621 -9.42 -28.14 9.49
C PHE A 621 -8.87 -29.24 8.56
N SER A 622 -9.35 -30.49 8.71
CA SER A 622 -8.91 -31.64 7.91
C SER A 622 -9.94 -32.16 6.88
N ASP A 623 -11.25 -32.13 7.15
CA ASP A 623 -12.29 -32.55 6.19
C ASP A 623 -13.57 -31.70 6.32
N ALA A 624 -13.77 -30.82 5.34
CA ALA A 624 -14.94 -29.96 5.29
C ALA A 624 -16.17 -30.71 4.75
N ALA A 625 -16.02 -31.81 4.00
CA ALA A 625 -17.02 -32.34 3.07
C ALA A 625 -18.29 -32.94 3.69
N LYS A 626 -18.35 -33.17 5.00
CA LYS A 626 -19.49 -33.86 5.65
C LYS A 626 -20.46 -32.96 6.40
N GLY A 627 -20.24 -31.64 6.45
CA GLY A 627 -21.11 -30.71 7.20
C GLY A 627 -21.23 -31.04 8.71
N VAL A 628 -20.35 -31.91 9.22
CA VAL A 628 -20.28 -32.39 10.59
C VAL A 628 -18.84 -32.16 11.05
N TYR A 629 -18.66 -31.42 12.14
CA TYR A 629 -17.40 -31.45 12.88
C TYR A 629 -17.24 -32.85 13.48
N ASN A 630 -16.13 -33.53 13.22
CA ASN A 630 -15.58 -34.35 14.29
C ASN A 630 -14.79 -33.39 15.18
N GLU A 631 -14.84 -33.60 16.49
CA GLU A 631 -14.13 -32.79 17.45
C GLU A 631 -12.64 -32.77 17.11
N PHE A 632 -11.99 -31.67 17.49
CA PHE A 632 -10.58 -31.39 17.27
C PHE A 632 -9.65 -32.52 17.78
N LEU A 633 -9.43 -33.54 16.94
CA LEU A 633 -8.21 -34.35 16.97
C LEU A 633 -7.07 -33.42 16.53
N VAL A 634 -6.28 -32.98 17.50
CA VAL A 634 -4.85 -33.24 17.35
C VAL A 634 -4.73 -34.74 17.55
N ALA A 635 -4.77 -35.48 16.44
CA ALA A 635 -4.68 -36.92 16.44
C ALA A 635 -3.35 -37.37 17.04
N ASP A 636 -3.36 -38.54 17.65
CA ASP A 636 -2.16 -39.28 18.00
C ASP A 636 -1.18 -39.26 16.82
N VAL A 637 0.08 -38.89 17.09
CA VAL A 637 1.19 -38.80 16.14
C VAL A 637 1.27 -40.06 15.27
N ALA A 638 0.86 -41.21 15.82
CA ALA A 638 0.93 -42.51 15.19
C ALA A 638 -0.09 -42.76 14.06
N GLU A 639 -1.16 -41.96 13.93
CA GLU A 639 -2.21 -42.16 12.91
C GLU A 639 -2.44 -40.95 11.98
N LEU A 640 -1.58 -39.92 12.04
CA LEU A 640 -1.55 -38.88 11.02
C LEU A 640 -1.04 -39.50 9.70
N PRO A 641 -1.73 -39.31 8.56
CA PRO A 641 -1.07 -39.48 7.26
C PRO A 641 0.18 -38.59 7.30
N GLU A 642 1.34 -39.19 7.11
CA GLU A 642 2.68 -38.69 7.42
C GLU A 642 3.12 -37.36 6.72
N THR A 643 2.21 -36.45 6.33
CA THR A 643 2.48 -35.48 5.25
C THR A 643 1.94 -34.06 5.36
N ARG A 644 1.20 -33.60 6.39
CA ARG A 644 0.58 -32.24 6.34
C ARG A 644 0.77 -31.28 7.53
N GLN A 645 1.93 -31.33 8.15
CA GLN A 645 2.83 -30.17 8.22
C GLN A 645 4.21 -30.80 8.29
N ALA A 646 4.89 -30.88 7.15
CA ALA A 646 6.32 -31.19 7.17
C ALA A 646 6.94 -30.17 8.13
N PHE A 647 7.41 -30.64 9.28
CA PHE A 647 8.24 -29.87 10.18
C PHE A 647 9.32 -29.23 9.31
N ALA A 648 9.19 -27.94 9.02
CA ALA A 648 10.23 -27.24 8.31
C ALA A 648 11.39 -27.11 9.30
N GLU A 649 12.62 -27.30 8.83
CA GLU A 649 13.84 -26.96 9.56
C GLU A 649 13.95 -25.44 9.87
N GLN A 650 12.86 -24.69 9.65
CA GLN A 650 12.75 -23.24 9.73
C GLN A 650 11.97 -22.82 10.98
N LEU A 651 12.10 -21.54 11.30
CA LEU A 651 11.35 -20.90 12.37
C LEU A 651 9.88 -20.69 11.96
N GLY A 652 8.96 -21.25 12.75
CA GLY A 652 7.54 -20.95 12.67
C GLY A 652 7.13 -19.87 13.67
N LEU A 653 6.02 -19.18 13.40
CA LEU A 653 5.56 -18.04 14.18
C LEU A 653 4.07 -18.16 14.54
N ILE A 654 3.79 -18.11 15.84
CA ILE A 654 2.44 -18.03 16.40
C ILE A 654 2.21 -16.61 16.88
N THR A 655 1.12 -15.99 16.47
CA THR A 655 0.73 -14.65 16.90
C THR A 655 -0.64 -14.70 17.58
N ALA A 656 -0.66 -14.40 18.87
CA ALA A 656 -1.87 -14.27 19.68
C ALA A 656 -2.09 -12.80 20.05
N ALA A 657 -3.12 -12.19 19.49
CA ALA A 657 -3.53 -10.82 19.77
C ALA A 657 -4.79 -10.82 20.64
N PHE A 658 -4.75 -10.15 21.78
CA PHE A 658 -5.82 -10.09 22.77
C PHE A 658 -6.55 -8.76 22.68
N TYR A 659 -7.87 -8.77 22.76
CA TYR A 659 -8.74 -7.60 22.57
C TYR A 659 -9.84 -7.56 23.62
N GLN A 660 -10.24 -6.36 23.97
CA GLN A 660 -11.47 -6.16 24.73
C GLN A 660 -12.69 -6.46 23.83
N PRO A 661 -13.73 -7.15 24.33
CA PRO A 661 -15.00 -7.25 23.60
C PRO A 661 -15.61 -5.86 23.42
N GLU A 662 -16.15 -5.58 22.24
CA GLU A 662 -16.84 -4.31 21.99
C GLU A 662 -18.09 -4.18 22.88
N LYS A 663 -18.29 -2.99 23.48
CA LYS A 663 -19.26 -2.77 24.59
C LYS A 663 -20.72 -3.09 24.21
N ASP A 664 -21.07 -3.07 22.93
CA ASP A 664 -22.43 -3.32 22.45
C ASP A 664 -22.78 -4.80 22.25
N VAL A 665 -21.79 -5.72 22.30
CA VAL A 665 -22.04 -7.16 22.12
C VAL A 665 -22.34 -7.87 23.44
N ALA A 666 -21.79 -7.40 24.56
CA ALA A 666 -22.04 -8.00 25.89
C ALA A 666 -23.48 -7.79 26.42
N ARG A 667 -24.26 -6.89 25.80
CA ARG A 667 -25.66 -6.59 26.16
C ARG A 667 -26.69 -7.15 25.18
N LYS A 668 -26.28 -7.65 24.01
CA LYS A 668 -27.22 -8.23 23.05
C LYS A 668 -27.50 -9.67 23.48
N PRO A 669 -28.76 -10.06 23.79
CA PRO A 669 -29.08 -11.46 24.02
C PRO A 669 -28.63 -12.29 22.81
N PRO A 670 -28.32 -13.60 22.99
CA PRO A 670 -27.96 -14.47 21.88
C PRO A 670 -28.97 -14.26 20.74
N SER A 671 -28.46 -14.15 19.50
CA SER A 671 -29.30 -13.90 18.35
C SER A 671 -30.50 -14.87 18.35
N PRO A 672 -31.71 -14.39 18.01
CA PRO A 672 -32.90 -15.24 17.99
C PRO A 672 -32.81 -16.41 16.99
N ASP A 673 -31.80 -16.41 16.12
CA ASP A 673 -31.45 -17.50 15.20
C ASP A 673 -30.65 -18.66 15.85
N GLY A 674 -30.31 -18.56 17.15
CA GLY A 674 -29.55 -19.58 17.87
C GLY A 674 -28.03 -19.53 17.66
N SER A 675 -27.50 -18.49 17.01
CA SER A 675 -26.04 -18.33 16.80
C SER A 675 -25.26 -18.01 18.08
N ARG A 676 -24.01 -18.51 18.17
CA ARG A 676 -23.10 -18.38 19.32
C ARG A 676 -21.70 -17.93 18.89
N SER A 677 -20.88 -17.46 19.84
CA SER A 677 -19.47 -17.13 19.59
C SER A 677 -18.57 -18.37 19.66
N PRO A 678 -17.48 -18.47 18.86
CA PRO A 678 -16.47 -19.51 19.05
C PRO A 678 -15.84 -19.39 20.44
N ILE A 679 -16.04 -20.39 21.30
CA ILE A 679 -15.43 -20.47 22.64
C ILE A 679 -14.26 -21.43 22.58
N ALA A 680 -13.09 -21.02 23.06
CA ALA A 680 -11.96 -21.94 23.18
C ALA A 680 -12.27 -23.07 24.19
N THR A 681 -11.82 -24.29 23.91
CA THR A 681 -12.17 -25.46 24.72
C THR A 681 -11.25 -25.59 25.94
N VAL A 682 -11.67 -26.34 26.96
CA VAL A 682 -10.77 -26.74 28.05
C VAL A 682 -9.67 -27.66 27.47
N PRO A 683 -8.42 -27.63 27.98
CA PRO A 683 -7.38 -28.56 27.53
C PRO A 683 -7.85 -30.02 27.57
N GLY A 684 -7.74 -30.72 26.43
CA GLY A 684 -8.14 -32.12 26.29
C GLY A 684 -9.64 -32.35 26.09
N GLN A 685 -10.46 -31.29 26.11
CA GLN A 685 -11.89 -31.39 25.82
C GLN A 685 -12.14 -31.34 24.32
N GLU A 686 -12.97 -32.27 23.87
CA GLU A 686 -13.45 -32.40 22.51
C GLU A 686 -14.88 -31.76 22.43
N ARG A 687 -15.22 -31.07 21.31
CA ARG A 687 -16.54 -30.44 21.09
C ARG A 687 -17.02 -30.47 19.62
N THR A 688 -18.22 -31.00 19.35
CA THR A 688 -18.83 -31.19 18.03
C THR A 688 -19.94 -30.16 17.77
N GLU A 689 -19.72 -29.20 16.87
CA GLU A 689 -20.73 -28.18 16.53
C GLU A 689 -20.74 -27.79 15.04
N LYS A 690 -21.89 -27.33 14.55
CA LYS A 690 -22.08 -26.85 13.17
C LYS A 690 -21.41 -25.48 12.95
N LEU A 691 -20.69 -25.29 11.84
CA LEU A 691 -19.96 -24.03 11.58
C LEU A 691 -20.87 -22.82 11.37
N GLU A 692 -22.04 -23.05 10.77
CA GLU A 692 -23.01 -22.01 10.46
C GLU A 692 -23.62 -21.35 11.70
N THR A 693 -23.53 -21.99 12.87
CA THR A 693 -24.04 -21.44 14.12
C THR A 693 -23.07 -20.46 14.77
N PHE A 694 -21.81 -20.41 14.32
CA PHE A 694 -20.81 -19.50 14.88
C PHE A 694 -20.75 -18.14 14.16
N ARG A 695 -20.94 -17.06 14.92
CA ARG A 695 -20.57 -15.69 14.51
C ARG A 695 -19.36 -15.20 15.30
N GLY A 696 -18.43 -14.54 14.61
CA GLY A 696 -17.33 -13.84 15.27
C GLY A 696 -17.85 -12.66 16.11
N GLU A 697 -17.24 -12.42 17.26
CA GLU A 697 -17.47 -11.19 18.01
C GLU A 697 -16.57 -10.08 17.46
N HIS A 698 -17.02 -8.83 17.57
CA HIS A 698 -16.23 -7.69 17.17
C HIS A 698 -15.18 -7.37 18.23
N ALA A 699 -13.91 -7.41 17.79
CA ALA A 699 -12.77 -7.02 18.60
C ALA A 699 -12.75 -5.50 18.78
N GLY A 700 -12.82 -5.06 20.03
CA GLY A 700 -12.60 -3.66 20.39
C GLY A 700 -11.11 -3.34 20.53
N ALA A 701 -10.74 -2.66 21.60
CA ALA A 701 -9.36 -2.20 21.79
C ALA A 701 -8.37 -3.35 22.05
N LEU A 702 -7.23 -3.34 21.35
CA LEU A 702 -6.12 -4.29 21.52
C LEU A 702 -5.51 -4.16 22.93
N LEU A 703 -5.35 -5.27 23.63
CA LEU A 703 -4.84 -5.39 25.01
C LEU A 703 -3.40 -5.92 25.08
N GLY A 704 -2.94 -6.60 24.04
CA GLY A 704 -1.57 -7.08 23.96
C GLY A 704 -1.40 -8.09 22.83
N VAL A 705 -0.16 -8.30 22.44
CA VAL A 705 0.25 -9.22 21.39
C VAL A 705 1.39 -10.09 21.92
N VAL A 706 1.25 -11.39 21.72
CA VAL A 706 2.26 -12.39 22.07
C VAL A 706 2.66 -13.15 20.82
N HIS A 707 3.96 -13.16 20.55
CA HIS A 707 4.59 -13.96 19.54
C HIS A 707 5.34 -15.13 20.19
N LEU A 708 5.05 -16.36 19.75
CA LEU A 708 5.87 -17.53 20.06
C LEU A 708 6.54 -18.02 18.78
N ARG A 709 7.83 -18.31 18.86
CA ARG A 709 8.58 -18.91 17.76
C ARG A 709 8.83 -20.37 18.06
N TYR A 710 8.61 -21.25 17.10
CA TYR A 710 9.01 -22.65 17.23
C TYR A 710 10.09 -22.98 16.21
N VAL A 711 11.09 -23.75 16.65
CA VAL A 711 12.31 -24.03 15.90
C VAL A 711 12.81 -25.44 16.24
N SER A 712 13.69 -25.99 15.38
CA SER A 712 14.42 -27.21 15.73
C SER A 712 15.38 -26.96 16.91
N PRO A 713 15.71 -28.01 17.70
CA PRO A 713 16.70 -27.89 18.76
C PRO A 713 18.06 -27.38 18.28
N GLU A 714 18.51 -27.81 17.10
CA GLU A 714 19.79 -27.43 16.51
C GLU A 714 19.82 -25.95 16.11
N ALA A 715 18.72 -25.46 15.52
CA ALA A 715 18.54 -24.05 15.19
C ALA A 715 18.54 -23.18 16.45
N LEU A 716 17.88 -23.63 17.51
CA LEU A 716 17.88 -22.94 18.81
C LEU A 716 19.29 -22.86 19.40
N ASP A 717 20.08 -23.93 19.33
CA ASP A 717 21.46 -23.93 19.82
C ASP A 717 22.39 -23.04 19.00
N THR A 718 22.11 -22.87 17.71
CA THR A 718 22.82 -21.92 16.85
C THR A 718 22.49 -20.48 17.23
N LEU A 719 21.21 -20.16 17.42
CA LEU A 719 20.73 -18.85 17.88
C LEU A 719 21.31 -18.47 19.24
N LYS A 720 21.37 -19.42 20.19
CA LYS A 720 22.01 -19.23 21.49
C LYS A 720 23.49 -18.88 21.35
N ARG A 721 24.23 -19.57 20.47
CA ARG A 721 25.65 -19.29 20.24
C ARG A 721 25.90 -17.93 19.62
N GLN A 722 25.06 -17.52 18.67
CA GLN A 722 25.17 -16.21 18.01
C GLN A 722 24.78 -15.04 18.92
N SER A 723 23.89 -15.27 19.89
CA SER A 723 23.45 -14.23 20.84
C SER A 723 24.39 -14.01 22.03
N VAL A 724 25.41 -14.86 22.22
CA VAL A 724 26.48 -14.60 23.19
C VAL A 724 27.44 -13.56 22.58
N PRO A 725 27.63 -12.39 23.21
CA PRO A 725 28.59 -11.41 22.70
C PRO A 725 29.99 -12.04 22.65
N SER A 726 30.63 -11.96 21.48
CA SER A 726 32.03 -12.32 21.27
C SER A 726 32.86 -11.74 22.42
N LYS A 727 33.44 -12.60 23.26
CA LYS A 727 34.45 -12.16 24.23
C LYS A 727 35.57 -11.52 23.41
N ALA A 728 35.75 -10.21 23.58
CA ALA A 728 36.89 -9.50 23.03
C ALA A 728 38.17 -10.32 23.31
N PRO A 729 39.05 -10.54 22.32
CA PRO A 729 40.27 -11.28 22.54
C PRO A 729 41.05 -10.55 23.63
N GLN A 730 41.29 -11.23 24.76
CA GLN A 730 42.22 -10.76 25.77
C GLN A 730 43.58 -10.71 25.09
N ALA A 731 44.07 -9.49 24.86
CA ALA A 731 45.43 -9.24 24.41
C ALA A 731 46.39 -9.92 25.40
N ARG A 732 47.21 -10.84 24.88
CA ARG A 732 48.42 -11.31 25.55
C ARG A 732 49.60 -10.49 25.07
#